data_AF-A0A522U4B3-F1
#
_entry.id   AF-A0A522U4B3-F1
#
_cell.length_a   1.000
_cell.length_b   1.000
_cell.length_c   1.000
_cell.angle_alpha   90.00
_cell.angle_beta   90.00
_cell.angle_gamma   90.00
#
_symmetry.space_group_name_H-M   'P 1'
#
loop_
_entity.id
_entity.type
_entity.pdbx_description
1 polymer ?
#
loop_
_entity_poly.entity_id
_entity_poly.type
_entity_poly.pdbx_seq_one_letter_code
_entity_poly.pdbx_strand_id
1 'polypeptide(L)'
;MPIRLSPEVNIPEPKMEQKPVSELSRLRHELDFADKIKGFEAGVESPNDGRIMADVLERRDWGHLFREAKKGRRILTFKTPSDEVYNLKKMNDKVLGPTRVDEIFIFRRKLMDEAAKKIGAKVVINPVVADVMIIDEARKNITEDELTEIAREIKEKMTAKILALAESAQEPGRREAAAAFIKEFKKSGYEVRFGVADIEGDDEAAKISAVSRSLQACKMAAEGEFGSVYNPEKILQTLERISVLTEEIDKAGNEITDANGFSYYIMIQGSINIDVLRMARSYSLKVKKGDTDGAKQLSRILEYLSLINNLDNVKPFTMKEVDAGETKKRIARHEALAEKVRSGDLSDDERAEAAKSIERDEKDGRFTARSIFHQRASAMSHCHYILIDVRDIGVEQLKKYERRTLAIAQLKDDATKVEAYEQASLEADDDTTEKLRRFRDVIVETVREKFSLSEAEEILGFVGGDELNLAIDGDKFGQEKVDELIFAIKARLAAGGVEARIQTVVSQAEKDIDSASGQEEKLQAHFESLKMAEEGADIAKAVEDLERKLNYYLIRGEEYPEEGVAPERLKDFLGDLNWLFEFQNKKFKCVDFKVEALGDERVNIVGRKSSLQYSKKEIKAKLESFITPNDVAKMPKELKMA
;
A
#
# COMPACT_ATOMS: atom_id res chain seq x y z
N MET A 1 -22.91 -21.75 71.87
CA MET A 1 -23.14 -22.13 70.45
C MET A 1 -22.23 -21.28 69.59
N PRO A 2 -21.15 -21.84 69.00
CA PRO A 2 -20.30 -21.08 68.10
C PRO A 2 -20.88 -21.12 66.68
N ILE A 3 -20.97 -19.92 66.12
CA ILE A 3 -21.55 -19.57 64.83
C ILE A 3 -20.68 -20.14 63.70
N ARG A 4 -21.32 -20.79 62.71
CA ARG A 4 -20.71 -21.14 61.41
C ARG A 4 -20.35 -19.86 60.67
N LEU A 5 -19.08 -19.68 60.31
CA LEU A 5 -18.65 -18.73 59.29
C LEU A 5 -18.62 -19.45 57.93
N SER A 6 -19.25 -18.81 56.95
CA SER A 6 -19.45 -19.23 55.56
C SER A 6 -18.15 -19.43 54.78
N PRO A 7 -18.16 -20.23 53.70
CA PRO A 7 -16.98 -20.51 52.89
C PRO A 7 -16.51 -19.29 52.10
N GLU A 8 -15.18 -19.17 51.99
CA GLU A 8 -14.46 -18.17 51.22
C GLU A 8 -15.00 -18.05 49.79
N VAL A 9 -15.49 -16.85 49.46
CA VAL A 9 -15.78 -16.45 48.08
C VAL A 9 -14.44 -16.21 47.41
N ASN A 10 -14.04 -17.15 46.56
CA ASN A 10 -12.90 -17.03 45.69
C ASN A 10 -13.23 -15.97 44.63
N ILE A 11 -12.78 -14.74 44.83
CA ILE A 11 -12.89 -13.66 43.84
C ILE A 11 -11.85 -13.98 42.75
N PRO A 12 -12.25 -14.30 41.50
CA PRO A 12 -11.28 -14.50 40.44
C PRO A 12 -10.58 -13.17 40.18
N GLU A 13 -9.25 -13.16 40.32
CA GLU A 13 -8.42 -12.06 39.83
C GLU A 13 -8.75 -11.81 38.35
N PRO A 14 -8.92 -10.54 37.92
CA PRO A 14 -9.12 -10.23 36.52
C PRO A 14 -7.86 -10.67 35.76
N LYS A 15 -7.99 -11.74 34.98
CA LYS A 15 -6.98 -12.11 34.00
C LYS A 15 -6.88 -10.96 33.01
N MET A 16 -5.85 -10.12 33.15
CA MET A 16 -5.44 -9.24 32.07
C MET A 16 -5.13 -10.11 30.86
N GLU A 17 -6.02 -10.09 29.87
CA GLU A 17 -5.69 -10.58 28.55
C GLU A 17 -4.49 -9.77 28.05
N GLN A 18 -3.32 -10.41 28.01
CA GLN A 18 -2.13 -9.83 27.38
C GLN A 18 -2.41 -9.72 25.87
N LYS A 19 -2.86 -8.54 25.45
CA LYS A 19 -2.92 -8.10 24.05
C LYS A 19 -1.50 -7.86 23.51
N PRO A 20 -1.28 -7.91 22.18
CA PRO A 20 -0.02 -8.36 21.60
C PRO A 20 1.11 -7.33 21.79
N VAL A 21 2.14 -7.74 22.53
CA VAL A 21 3.38 -7.02 22.88
C VAL A 21 4.20 -6.54 21.65
N SER A 22 3.74 -6.84 20.44
CA SER A 22 4.50 -6.80 19.19
C SER A 22 4.35 -5.45 18.44
N GLU A 23 3.13 -4.88 18.39
CA GLU A 23 2.83 -3.62 17.69
C GLU A 23 3.31 -2.37 18.43
N LEU A 24 3.14 -2.35 19.76
CA LEU A 24 3.69 -1.31 20.64
C LEU A 24 5.22 -1.22 20.52
N SER A 25 5.92 -2.35 20.36
CA SER A 25 7.37 -2.37 20.19
C SER A 25 7.80 -1.61 18.93
N ARG A 26 7.06 -1.76 17.82
CA ARG A 26 7.32 -1.02 16.59
C ARG A 26 7.08 0.47 16.78
N LEU A 27 5.98 0.85 17.43
CA LEU A 27 5.71 2.25 17.75
C LEU A 27 6.83 2.85 18.61
N ARG A 28 7.33 2.12 19.61
CA ARG A 28 8.48 2.54 20.44
C ARG A 28 9.75 2.77 19.63
N HIS A 29 10.04 1.94 18.63
CA HIS A 29 11.18 2.17 17.74
C HIS A 29 11.04 3.46 16.91
N GLU A 30 9.84 3.77 16.45
CA GLU A 30 9.55 5.03 15.75
C GLU A 30 9.73 6.25 16.67
N LEU A 31 9.31 6.14 17.94
CA LEU A 31 9.50 7.20 18.94
C LEU A 31 10.97 7.39 19.32
N ASP A 32 11.70 6.30 19.54
CA ASP A 32 13.16 6.33 19.79
C ASP A 32 13.89 7.00 18.63
N PHE A 33 13.48 6.73 17.39
CA PHE A 33 14.05 7.41 16.23
C PHE A 33 13.69 8.91 16.21
N ALA A 34 12.45 9.29 16.56
CA ALA A 34 12.08 10.70 16.70
C ALA A 34 12.86 11.43 17.79
N ASP A 35 13.12 10.78 18.92
CA ASP A 35 13.93 11.34 20.02
C ASP A 35 15.39 11.53 19.59
N LYS A 36 15.95 10.60 18.80
CA LYS A 36 17.28 10.77 18.19
C LYS A 36 17.36 11.96 17.25
N ILE A 37 16.32 12.24 16.48
CA ILE A 37 16.28 13.42 15.60
C ILE A 37 16.31 14.70 16.43
N LYS A 38 15.52 14.78 17.52
CA LYS A 38 15.55 15.94 18.44
C LYS A 38 16.89 16.11 19.14
N GLY A 39 17.49 15.00 19.59
CA GLY A 39 18.83 15.01 20.18
C GLY A 39 19.88 15.54 19.19
N PHE A 40 19.78 15.13 17.92
CA PHE A 40 20.63 15.60 16.84
C PHE A 40 20.44 17.09 16.53
N GLU A 41 19.20 17.58 16.48
CA GLU A 41 18.91 19.01 16.31
C GLU A 41 19.52 19.86 17.45
N ALA A 42 19.44 19.35 18.68
CA ALA A 42 19.96 20.02 19.88
C ALA A 42 21.48 19.90 20.08
N GLY A 43 22.19 19.17 19.21
CA GLY A 43 23.64 18.95 19.34
C GLY A 43 24.05 17.98 20.46
N VAL A 44 23.14 17.10 20.90
CA VAL A 44 23.33 16.14 21.99
C VAL A 44 23.38 14.69 21.47
N GLU A 45 23.68 14.50 20.19
CA GLU A 45 23.69 13.19 19.55
C GLU A 45 24.87 12.30 19.97
N SER A 46 24.66 10.99 19.97
CA SER A 46 25.78 10.05 19.94
C SER A 46 26.38 9.97 18.53
N PRO A 47 27.67 9.61 18.38
CA PRO A 47 28.27 9.39 17.06
C PRO A 47 27.52 8.39 16.18
N ASN A 48 26.85 7.41 16.80
CA ASN A 48 26.02 6.44 16.08
C ASN A 48 24.74 7.07 15.52
N ASP A 49 24.14 8.03 16.24
CA ASP A 49 22.93 8.71 15.78
C ASP A 49 23.24 9.60 14.58
N GLY A 50 24.35 10.35 14.61
CA GLY A 50 24.82 11.13 13.45
C GLY A 50 24.98 10.25 12.19
N ARG A 51 25.58 9.05 12.34
CA ARG A 51 25.67 8.11 11.21
C ARG A 51 24.29 7.67 10.69
N ILE A 52 23.34 7.40 11.58
CA ILE A 52 21.98 7.03 11.18
C ILE A 52 21.32 8.19 10.41
N MET A 53 21.47 9.43 10.89
CA MET A 53 20.91 10.62 10.24
C MET A 53 21.50 10.84 8.85
N ALA A 54 22.82 10.71 8.70
CA ALA A 54 23.48 10.77 7.41
C ALA A 54 22.96 9.67 6.46
N ASP A 55 22.85 8.43 6.94
CA ASP A 55 22.37 7.32 6.13
C ASP A 55 20.91 7.49 5.68
N VAL A 56 20.07 8.15 6.47
CA VAL A 56 18.70 8.52 6.07
C VAL A 56 18.75 9.57 4.96
N LEU A 57 19.48 10.67 5.14
CA LEU A 57 19.61 11.73 4.14
C LEU A 57 20.10 11.21 2.78
N GLU A 58 21.05 10.28 2.75
CA GLU A 58 21.59 9.72 1.51
C GLU A 58 20.63 8.81 0.74
N ARG A 59 19.72 8.16 1.46
CA ARG A 59 18.75 7.25 0.85
C ARG A 59 17.59 8.01 0.22
N ARG A 60 17.30 9.22 0.70
CA ARG A 60 16.25 10.08 0.14
C ARG A 60 16.53 10.34 -1.34
N ASP A 61 15.47 10.36 -2.14
CA ASP A 61 15.52 10.63 -3.58
C ASP A 61 16.49 9.73 -4.38
N TRP A 62 16.82 8.55 -3.86
CA TRP A 62 17.83 7.63 -4.42
C TRP A 62 19.26 8.22 -4.48
N GLY A 63 19.62 9.14 -3.58
CA GLY A 63 20.95 9.79 -3.59
C GLY A 63 22.12 8.80 -3.73
N HIS A 64 22.10 7.70 -2.95
CA HIS A 64 23.14 6.68 -3.03
C HIS A 64 23.29 6.03 -4.42
N LEU A 65 22.20 5.84 -5.17
CA LEU A 65 22.27 5.38 -6.56
C LEU A 65 23.02 6.40 -7.41
N PHE A 66 22.63 7.68 -7.34
CA PHE A 66 23.19 8.71 -8.20
C PHE A 66 24.68 8.99 -7.93
N ARG A 67 25.13 8.83 -6.68
CA ARG A 67 26.54 8.92 -6.31
C ARG A 67 27.39 7.76 -6.83
N GLU A 68 26.95 6.53 -6.58
CA GLU A 68 27.77 5.34 -6.80
C GLU A 68 27.64 4.78 -8.22
N ALA A 69 26.52 5.03 -8.90
CA ALA A 69 26.29 4.55 -10.25
C ALA A 69 27.18 5.30 -11.23
N LYS A 70 27.90 4.56 -12.07
CA LYS A 70 28.79 5.10 -13.10
C LYS A 70 28.67 4.29 -14.37
N LYS A 71 28.88 4.94 -15.50
CA LYS A 71 28.95 4.31 -16.81
C LYS A 71 29.91 3.11 -16.78
N GLY A 72 29.50 2.00 -17.41
CA GLY A 72 30.26 0.76 -17.49
C GLY A 72 30.15 -0.16 -16.27
N ARG A 73 29.48 0.27 -15.19
CA ARG A 73 29.03 -0.61 -14.11
C ARG A 73 27.68 -1.24 -14.47
N ARG A 74 27.22 -2.18 -13.63
CA ARG A 74 25.94 -2.89 -13.81
C ARG A 74 25.04 -2.67 -12.61
N ILE A 75 23.75 -2.53 -12.87
CA ILE A 75 22.69 -2.57 -11.87
C ILE A 75 22.16 -3.99 -11.76
N LEU A 76 22.11 -4.51 -10.54
CA LEU A 76 21.46 -5.77 -10.18
C LEU A 76 20.26 -5.44 -9.30
N THR A 77 19.09 -5.94 -9.65
CA THR A 77 17.90 -5.83 -8.82
C THR A 77 17.45 -7.19 -8.37
N PHE A 78 17.17 -7.37 -7.08
CA PHE A 78 16.42 -8.50 -6.55
C PHE A 78 15.01 -8.05 -6.21
N LYS A 79 14.00 -8.65 -6.83
CA LYS A 79 12.59 -8.36 -6.54
C LYS A 79 12.05 -9.34 -5.50
N THR A 80 11.34 -8.78 -4.53
CA THR A 80 10.57 -9.54 -3.52
C THR A 80 9.34 -10.17 -4.19
N PRO A 81 8.93 -11.39 -3.81
CA PRO A 81 7.72 -12.00 -4.36
C PRO A 81 6.48 -11.14 -4.12
N SER A 82 5.62 -11.04 -5.13
CA SER A 82 4.38 -10.24 -5.11
C SER A 82 3.10 -11.07 -5.03
N ASP A 83 3.23 -12.39 -4.91
CA ASP A 83 2.11 -13.33 -5.02
C ASP A 83 1.19 -13.29 -3.80
N GLU A 84 -0.02 -13.85 -3.92
CA GLU A 84 -1.03 -13.86 -2.84
C GLU A 84 -0.47 -14.43 -1.52
N VAL A 85 0.39 -15.45 -1.62
CA VAL A 85 1.01 -16.10 -0.46
C VAL A 85 1.90 -15.11 0.30
N TYR A 86 2.60 -14.22 -0.41
CA TYR A 86 3.53 -13.22 0.14
C TYR A 86 2.91 -11.85 0.36
N ASN A 87 1.57 -11.74 0.29
CA ASN A 87 0.90 -10.50 0.61
C ASN A 87 1.24 -10.05 2.04
N LEU A 88 2.04 -8.99 2.15
CA LEU A 88 2.59 -8.51 3.42
C LEU A 88 1.49 -8.13 4.41
N LYS A 89 0.39 -7.52 3.93
CA LYS A 89 -0.77 -7.21 4.76
C LYS A 89 -1.41 -8.48 5.31
N LYS A 90 -1.59 -9.52 4.49
CA LYS A 90 -2.09 -10.84 4.95
C LYS A 90 -1.14 -11.48 5.97
N MET A 91 0.17 -11.44 5.72
CA MET A 91 1.18 -11.96 6.64
C MET A 91 1.16 -11.22 7.98
N ASN A 92 1.06 -9.89 7.94
CA ASN A 92 0.99 -9.02 9.10
C ASN A 92 -0.28 -9.27 9.91
N ASP A 93 -1.44 -9.17 9.27
CA ASP A 93 -2.71 -9.08 9.99
C ASP A 93 -3.21 -10.47 10.44
N LYS A 94 -2.97 -11.51 9.63
CA LYS A 94 -3.63 -12.81 9.78
C LYS A 94 -2.71 -13.97 10.11
N VAL A 95 -1.45 -13.95 9.66
CA VAL A 95 -0.57 -15.14 9.70
C VAL A 95 0.47 -15.04 10.81
N LEU A 96 1.34 -14.03 10.75
CA LEU A 96 2.55 -13.92 11.58
C LEU A 96 2.47 -12.81 12.62
N GLY A 97 1.84 -11.69 12.29
CA GLY A 97 1.96 -10.47 13.10
C GLY A 97 3.11 -9.56 12.67
N PRO A 98 3.03 -8.27 13.00
CA PRO A 98 3.99 -7.25 12.56
C PRO A 98 5.41 -7.50 13.00
N THR A 99 5.67 -7.79 14.27
CA THR A 99 7.06 -8.00 14.73
C THR A 99 7.74 -9.14 13.99
N ARG A 100 7.02 -10.24 13.70
CA ARG A 100 7.58 -11.37 12.96
C ARG A 100 7.77 -11.03 11.48
N VAL A 101 6.92 -10.19 10.90
CA VAL A 101 7.13 -9.66 9.55
C VAL A 101 8.35 -8.72 9.51
N ASP A 102 8.56 -7.91 10.54
CA ASP A 102 9.76 -7.06 10.67
C ASP A 102 11.03 -7.92 10.80
N GLU A 103 10.99 -9.03 11.53
CA GLU A 103 12.09 -10.00 11.55
C GLU A 103 12.42 -10.57 10.16
N ILE A 104 11.41 -10.80 9.32
CA ILE A 104 11.61 -11.24 7.93
C ILE A 104 12.34 -10.15 7.14
N PHE A 105 11.96 -8.88 7.30
CA PHE A 105 12.62 -7.77 6.61
C PHE A 105 14.06 -7.55 7.07
N ILE A 106 14.32 -7.62 8.38
CA ILE A 106 15.67 -7.52 8.93
C ILE A 106 16.54 -8.68 8.41
N PHE A 107 16.00 -9.89 8.41
CA PHE A 107 16.70 -11.06 7.92
C PHE A 107 16.98 -10.97 6.41
N ARG A 108 16.00 -10.55 5.60
CA ARG A 108 16.19 -10.29 4.16
C ARG A 108 17.30 -9.28 3.93
N ARG A 109 17.27 -8.12 4.60
CA ARG A 109 18.31 -7.08 4.46
C ARG A 109 19.70 -7.65 4.74
N LYS A 110 19.84 -8.41 5.83
CA LYS A 110 21.09 -9.09 6.16
C LYS A 110 21.55 -10.04 5.04
N LEU A 111 20.65 -10.86 4.49
CA LEU A 111 20.99 -11.77 3.39
C LEU A 111 21.39 -11.00 2.12
N MET A 112 20.72 -9.90 1.81
CA MET A 112 21.03 -9.07 0.66
C MET A 112 22.38 -8.36 0.82
N ASP A 113 22.72 -7.88 2.02
CA ASP A 113 24.04 -7.33 2.32
C ASP A 113 25.15 -8.39 2.21
N GLU A 114 24.88 -9.62 2.69
CA GLU A 114 25.80 -10.75 2.54
C GLU A 114 25.99 -11.12 1.06
N ALA A 115 24.91 -11.19 0.28
CA ALA A 115 24.93 -11.46 -1.15
C ALA A 115 25.72 -10.37 -1.90
N ALA A 116 25.45 -9.10 -1.62
CA ALA A 116 26.14 -7.96 -2.21
C ALA A 116 27.66 -8.04 -1.95
N LYS A 117 28.09 -8.35 -0.72
CA LYS A 117 29.51 -8.54 -0.38
C LYS A 117 30.16 -9.68 -1.18
N LYS A 118 29.48 -10.81 -1.36
CA LYS A 118 30.01 -11.97 -2.12
C LYS A 118 30.34 -11.61 -3.58
N ILE A 119 29.56 -10.70 -4.17
CA ILE A 119 29.70 -10.33 -5.58
C ILE A 119 30.42 -9.00 -5.81
N GLY A 120 30.94 -8.37 -4.75
CA GLY A 120 31.52 -7.03 -4.85
C GLY A 120 30.50 -6.00 -5.33
N ALA A 121 29.30 -6.03 -4.77
CA ALA A 121 28.26 -5.05 -5.03
C ALA A 121 27.94 -4.23 -3.78
N LYS A 122 27.34 -3.07 -4.01
CA LYS A 122 26.82 -2.19 -2.96
C LYS A 122 25.31 -2.03 -3.11
N VAL A 123 24.57 -2.22 -2.02
CA VAL A 123 23.14 -1.95 -1.97
C VAL A 123 22.92 -0.44 -1.98
N VAL A 124 22.19 0.06 -2.97
CA VAL A 124 21.91 1.50 -3.14
C VAL A 124 20.46 1.88 -2.94
N ILE A 125 19.53 0.96 -3.20
CA ILE A 125 18.10 1.15 -2.93
C ILE A 125 17.60 -0.12 -2.24
N ASN A 126 16.95 0.03 -1.08
CA ASN A 126 16.44 -1.11 -0.29
C ASN A 126 14.99 -0.89 0.20
N PRO A 127 14.02 -0.66 -0.69
CA PRO A 127 12.62 -0.78 -0.34
C PRO A 127 12.26 -2.25 -0.10
N VAL A 128 11.10 -2.44 0.51
CA VAL A 128 10.56 -3.78 0.77
C VAL A 128 10.31 -4.56 -0.53
N VAL A 129 9.94 -3.87 -1.61
CA VAL A 129 9.54 -4.47 -2.89
C VAL A 129 10.70 -4.86 -3.81
N ALA A 130 11.85 -4.20 -3.71
CA ALA A 130 13.02 -4.50 -4.53
C ALA A 130 14.32 -4.05 -3.83
N ASP A 131 15.40 -4.80 -3.95
CA ASP A 131 16.75 -4.36 -3.60
C ASP A 131 17.51 -4.04 -4.88
N VAL A 132 18.05 -2.83 -5.00
CA VAL A 132 18.90 -2.43 -6.13
C VAL A 132 20.34 -2.32 -5.65
N MET A 133 21.24 -2.95 -6.38
CA MET A 133 22.66 -3.03 -6.11
C MET A 133 23.46 -2.57 -7.32
N ILE A 134 24.61 -1.95 -7.06
CA ILE A 134 25.60 -1.64 -8.10
C ILE A 134 26.71 -2.67 -7.98
N ILE A 135 26.96 -3.40 -9.07
CA ILE A 135 28.08 -4.32 -9.17
C ILE A 135 29.33 -3.53 -9.52
N ASP A 136 30.40 -3.71 -8.73
CA ASP A 136 31.68 -3.05 -8.99
C ASP A 136 32.25 -3.47 -10.35
N GLU A 137 32.98 -2.56 -10.99
CA GLU A 137 33.57 -2.79 -12.30
C GLU A 137 34.48 -4.03 -12.35
N ALA A 138 35.18 -4.31 -11.24
CA ALA A 138 36.03 -5.49 -11.10
C ALA A 138 35.25 -6.83 -11.17
N ARG A 139 33.94 -6.80 -10.93
CA ARG A 139 33.02 -7.95 -10.95
C ARG A 139 31.95 -7.83 -12.03
N LYS A 140 32.11 -6.92 -13.02
CA LYS A 140 31.10 -6.69 -14.07
C LYS A 140 30.74 -7.94 -14.89
N ASN A 141 31.68 -8.89 -15.01
CA ASN A 141 31.48 -10.15 -15.73
C ASN A 141 30.82 -11.25 -14.88
N ILE A 142 30.14 -10.90 -13.79
CA ILE A 142 29.34 -11.86 -13.02
C ILE A 142 28.32 -12.54 -13.94
N THR A 143 28.26 -13.87 -13.86
CA THR A 143 27.43 -14.69 -14.74
C THR A 143 26.01 -14.85 -14.17
N GLU A 144 25.06 -15.19 -15.04
CA GLU A 144 23.69 -15.53 -14.60
C GLU A 144 23.68 -16.78 -13.70
N ASP A 145 24.59 -17.72 -13.90
CA ASP A 145 24.73 -18.91 -13.05
C ASP A 145 25.16 -18.54 -11.62
N GLU A 146 26.15 -17.64 -11.47
CA GLU A 146 26.57 -17.14 -10.15
C GLU A 146 25.41 -16.43 -9.44
N LEU A 147 24.65 -15.59 -10.16
CA LEU A 147 23.49 -14.89 -9.60
C LEU A 147 22.34 -15.84 -9.27
N THR A 148 22.14 -16.88 -10.07
CA THR A 148 21.14 -17.93 -9.83
C THR A 148 21.46 -18.71 -8.57
N GLU A 149 22.73 -19.03 -8.31
CA GLU A 149 23.13 -19.69 -7.07
C GLU A 149 22.88 -18.81 -5.84
N ILE A 150 23.17 -17.51 -5.94
CA ILE A 150 22.88 -16.55 -4.87
C ILE A 150 21.37 -16.44 -4.63
N ALA A 151 20.58 -16.33 -5.69
CA ALA A 151 19.12 -16.27 -5.62
C ALA A 151 18.54 -17.55 -4.98
N ARG A 152 19.10 -18.72 -5.32
CA ARG A 152 18.75 -20.01 -4.71
C ARG A 152 19.05 -20.04 -3.21
N GLU A 153 20.25 -19.61 -2.80
CA GLU A 153 20.63 -19.54 -1.39
C GLU A 153 19.70 -18.60 -0.60
N ILE A 154 19.37 -17.43 -1.17
CA ILE A 154 18.42 -16.49 -0.58
C ILE A 154 17.04 -17.14 -0.45
N LYS A 155 16.53 -17.77 -1.52
CA LYS A 155 15.26 -18.50 -1.52
C LYS A 155 15.20 -19.52 -0.39
N GLU A 156 16.20 -20.38 -0.28
CA GLU A 156 16.26 -21.44 0.73
C GLU A 156 16.26 -20.88 2.15
N LYS A 157 17.15 -19.92 2.43
CA LYS A 157 17.26 -19.30 3.77
C LYS A 157 16.01 -18.53 4.16
N MET A 158 15.44 -17.75 3.23
CA MET A 158 14.19 -17.02 3.46
C MET A 158 13.02 -17.97 3.68
N THR A 159 12.91 -19.01 2.86
CA THR A 159 11.86 -20.04 3.00
C THR A 159 11.92 -20.68 4.39
N ALA A 160 13.11 -21.08 4.83
CA ALA A 160 13.31 -21.68 6.14
C ALA A 160 12.95 -20.73 7.28
N LYS A 161 13.40 -19.47 7.23
CA LYS A 161 13.08 -18.46 8.28
C LYS A 161 11.58 -18.18 8.35
N ILE A 162 10.91 -18.00 7.22
CA ILE A 162 9.48 -17.70 7.19
C ILE A 162 8.66 -18.90 7.68
N LEU A 163 9.01 -20.12 7.27
CA LEU A 163 8.36 -21.33 7.78
C LEU A 163 8.55 -21.48 9.29
N ALA A 164 9.76 -21.27 9.82
CA ALA A 164 10.01 -21.34 11.25
C ALA A 164 9.20 -20.28 12.04
N LEU A 165 9.08 -19.07 11.49
CA LEU A 165 8.24 -18.01 12.08
C LEU A 165 6.74 -18.35 12.00
N ALA A 166 6.29 -19.00 10.94
CA ALA A 166 4.89 -19.42 10.81
C ALA A 166 4.57 -20.60 11.74
N GLU A 167 5.45 -21.60 11.83
CA GLU A 167 5.28 -22.79 12.66
C GLU A 167 5.28 -22.46 14.16
N SER A 168 6.00 -21.42 14.55
CA SER A 168 6.01 -20.90 15.93
C SER A 168 4.87 -19.91 16.23
N ALA A 169 3.98 -19.61 15.29
CA ALA A 169 2.88 -18.67 15.48
C ALA A 169 1.77 -19.34 16.31
N GLN A 170 1.87 -19.22 17.65
CA GLN A 170 0.96 -19.86 18.60
C GLN A 170 -0.16 -18.93 19.10
N GLU A 171 -0.21 -17.68 18.65
CA GLU A 171 -1.23 -16.72 19.08
C GLU A 171 -2.64 -17.24 18.77
N PRO A 172 -3.55 -17.23 19.78
CA PRO A 172 -4.96 -17.53 19.56
C PRO A 172 -5.54 -16.68 18.43
N GLY A 173 -6.22 -17.30 17.47
CA GLY A 173 -6.79 -16.62 16.29
C GLY A 173 -5.93 -16.63 15.03
N ARG A 174 -4.61 -16.87 15.12
CA ARG A 174 -3.72 -16.94 13.94
C ARG A 174 -3.36 -18.37 13.52
N ARG A 175 -3.50 -19.35 14.42
CA ARG A 175 -3.06 -20.73 14.21
C ARG A 175 -3.62 -21.39 12.93
N GLU A 176 -4.89 -21.19 12.63
CA GLU A 176 -5.52 -21.75 11.43
C GLU A 176 -5.00 -21.11 10.14
N ALA A 177 -4.91 -19.77 10.13
CA ALA A 177 -4.35 -19.01 9.02
C ALA A 177 -2.86 -19.36 8.78
N ALA A 178 -2.08 -19.50 9.86
CA ALA A 178 -0.70 -19.96 9.81
C ALA A 178 -0.59 -21.38 9.24
N ALA A 179 -1.44 -22.32 9.65
CA ALA A 179 -1.43 -23.68 9.12
C ALA A 179 -1.78 -23.74 7.61
N ALA A 180 -2.79 -22.97 7.19
CA ALA A 180 -3.15 -22.85 5.78
C ALA A 180 -2.01 -22.23 4.96
N PHE A 181 -1.41 -21.16 5.46
CA PHE A 181 -0.23 -20.51 4.87
C PHE A 181 0.94 -21.48 4.75
N ILE A 182 1.34 -22.19 5.82
CA ILE A 182 2.46 -23.14 5.80
C ILE A 182 2.27 -24.20 4.72
N LYS A 183 1.04 -24.73 4.58
CA LYS A 183 0.73 -25.76 3.59
C LYS A 183 0.91 -25.27 2.15
N GLU A 184 0.53 -24.02 1.88
CA GLU A 184 0.67 -23.39 0.57
C GLU A 184 2.13 -23.00 0.31
N PHE A 185 2.75 -22.34 1.29
CA PHE A 185 4.11 -21.85 1.25
C PHE A 185 5.16 -22.96 1.08
N LYS A 186 4.92 -24.15 1.66
CA LYS A 186 5.79 -25.33 1.45
C LYS A 186 5.84 -25.79 -0.01
N LYS A 187 4.87 -25.41 -0.84
CA LYS A 187 4.85 -25.75 -2.27
C LYS A 187 5.62 -24.75 -3.12
N SER A 188 5.47 -23.45 -2.85
CA SER A 188 6.07 -22.38 -3.65
C SER A 188 7.45 -21.94 -3.14
N GLY A 189 7.62 -21.85 -1.82
CA GLY A 189 8.81 -21.26 -1.19
C GLY A 189 8.96 -19.78 -1.51
N TYR A 190 10.07 -19.17 -1.09
CA TYR A 190 10.38 -17.75 -1.32
C TYR A 190 10.86 -17.53 -2.74
N GLU A 191 10.00 -16.94 -3.58
CA GLU A 191 10.35 -16.64 -4.97
C GLU A 191 11.08 -15.29 -5.05
N VAL A 192 12.40 -15.35 -4.98
CA VAL A 192 13.25 -14.21 -5.30
C VAL A 192 13.59 -14.27 -6.78
N ARG A 193 13.44 -13.13 -7.48
CA ARG A 193 13.92 -12.98 -8.85
C ARG A 193 14.98 -11.90 -8.95
N PHE A 194 15.89 -12.02 -9.90
CA PHE A 194 16.90 -11.02 -10.19
C PHE A 194 16.83 -10.49 -11.61
N GLY A 195 17.34 -9.28 -11.84
CA GLY A 195 17.52 -8.74 -13.18
C GLY A 195 18.75 -7.85 -13.24
N VAL A 196 19.47 -7.88 -14.37
CA VAL A 196 20.73 -7.13 -14.51
C VAL A 196 20.68 -6.24 -15.74
N ALA A 197 21.16 -5.00 -15.62
CA ALA A 197 21.31 -4.10 -16.74
C ALA A 197 22.60 -3.28 -16.63
N ASP A 198 23.15 -2.87 -17.77
CA ASP A 198 24.35 -2.04 -17.82
C ASP A 198 24.00 -0.57 -17.69
N ILE A 199 24.94 0.20 -17.13
CA ILE A 199 24.82 1.66 -17.00
C ILE A 199 25.53 2.30 -18.21
N GLU A 200 24.75 2.88 -19.11
CA GLU A 200 25.25 3.38 -20.41
C GLU A 200 25.80 4.82 -20.36
N GLY A 201 25.41 5.58 -19.33
CA GLY A 201 25.75 6.99 -19.13
C GLY A 201 25.90 7.37 -17.65
N ASP A 202 26.53 8.51 -17.39
CA ASP A 202 26.73 9.05 -16.03
C ASP A 202 25.66 10.05 -15.62
N ASP A 203 24.80 10.47 -16.56
CA ASP A 203 23.65 11.33 -16.30
C ASP A 203 22.54 10.59 -15.52
N GLU A 204 21.66 11.37 -14.90
CA GLU A 204 20.59 10.87 -14.05
C GLU A 204 19.61 9.97 -14.82
N ALA A 205 19.29 10.32 -16.08
CA ALA A 205 18.35 9.54 -16.91
C ALA A 205 18.93 8.16 -17.26
N ALA A 206 20.20 8.06 -17.61
CA ALA A 206 20.86 6.78 -17.88
C ALA A 206 20.89 5.87 -16.65
N LYS A 207 21.09 6.42 -15.45
CA LYS A 207 21.07 5.66 -14.19
C LYS A 207 19.67 5.12 -13.87
N ILE A 208 18.64 5.95 -14.04
CA ILE A 208 17.24 5.55 -13.86
C ILE A 208 16.86 4.47 -14.89
N SER A 209 17.28 4.64 -16.14
CA SER A 209 17.06 3.66 -17.21
C SER A 209 17.69 2.31 -16.88
N ALA A 210 18.92 2.28 -16.36
CA ALA A 210 19.55 1.04 -15.91
C ALA A 210 18.77 0.34 -14.79
N VAL A 211 18.22 1.08 -13.81
CA VAL A 211 17.35 0.51 -12.78
C VAL A 211 16.06 -0.05 -13.39
N SER A 212 15.41 0.70 -14.29
CA SER A 212 14.20 0.26 -14.97
C SER A 212 14.43 -1.02 -15.79
N ARG A 213 15.48 -1.05 -16.62
CA ARG A 213 15.87 -2.22 -17.43
C ARG A 213 16.19 -3.44 -16.55
N SER A 214 16.87 -3.23 -15.43
CA SER A 214 17.15 -4.29 -14.45
C SER A 214 15.85 -4.84 -13.83
N LEU A 215 14.89 -3.98 -13.48
CA LEU A 215 13.57 -4.39 -13.01
C LEU A 215 12.78 -5.14 -14.09
N GLN A 216 12.80 -4.67 -15.34
CA GLN A 216 12.16 -5.34 -16.47
C GLN A 216 12.74 -6.74 -16.70
N ALA A 217 14.08 -6.87 -16.69
CA ALA A 217 14.76 -8.16 -16.83
C ALA A 217 14.36 -9.16 -15.73
N CYS A 218 14.08 -8.66 -14.52
CA CYS A 218 13.56 -9.47 -13.42
C CYS A 218 12.12 -9.95 -13.67
N LYS A 219 11.25 -9.08 -14.16
CA LYS A 219 9.83 -9.40 -14.42
C LYS A 219 9.64 -10.27 -15.66
N MET A 220 10.51 -10.13 -16.66
CA MET A 220 10.48 -10.85 -17.94
C MET A 220 11.39 -12.10 -17.95
N ALA A 221 11.89 -12.54 -16.79
CA ALA A 221 12.56 -13.83 -16.67
C ALA A 221 11.59 -14.97 -17.05
N ALA A 222 12.08 -16.02 -17.72
CA ALA A 222 11.21 -17.10 -18.16
C ALA A 222 10.63 -17.86 -16.96
N GLU A 223 9.54 -18.58 -17.17
CA GLU A 223 8.92 -19.36 -16.11
C GLU A 223 9.90 -20.40 -15.53
N GLY A 224 10.06 -20.40 -14.21
CA GLY A 224 10.99 -21.27 -13.50
C GLY A 224 12.43 -20.75 -13.41
N GLU A 225 12.77 -19.65 -14.09
CA GLU A 225 14.07 -18.99 -13.96
C GLU A 225 14.10 -18.05 -12.74
N PHE A 226 15.28 -17.93 -12.13
CA PHE A 226 15.50 -16.95 -11.05
C PHE A 226 15.71 -15.53 -11.58
N GLY A 227 16.00 -15.32 -12.85
CA GLY A 227 16.31 -13.98 -13.35
C GLY A 227 16.97 -13.98 -14.70
N SER A 228 17.27 -12.80 -15.23
CA SER A 228 18.00 -12.66 -16.50
C SER A 228 18.72 -11.32 -16.64
N VAL A 229 19.64 -11.24 -17.58
CA VAL A 229 20.17 -9.97 -18.09
C VAL A 229 19.14 -9.32 -19.02
N TYR A 230 19.08 -7.99 -18.98
CA TYR A 230 18.21 -7.19 -19.83
C TYR A 230 18.44 -7.51 -21.32
N ASN A 231 17.36 -7.83 -22.02
CA ASN A 231 17.35 -8.08 -23.46
C ASN A 231 16.09 -7.44 -24.07
N PRO A 232 16.24 -6.49 -25.01
CA PRO A 232 15.13 -5.88 -25.75
C PRO A 232 14.18 -6.88 -26.44
N GLU A 233 14.66 -8.05 -26.87
CA GLU A 233 13.81 -9.07 -27.51
C GLU A 233 12.71 -9.59 -26.57
N LYS A 234 12.96 -9.59 -25.25
CA LYS A 234 11.95 -9.99 -24.25
C LYS A 234 10.78 -9.00 -24.17
N ILE A 235 11.00 -7.75 -24.54
CA ILE A 235 9.90 -6.76 -24.66
C ILE A 235 8.99 -7.17 -25.81
N LEU A 236 9.55 -7.51 -26.97
CA LEU A 236 8.76 -7.94 -28.13
C LEU A 236 7.94 -9.21 -27.82
N GLN A 237 8.57 -10.19 -27.16
CA GLN A 237 7.89 -11.40 -26.69
C GLN A 237 6.76 -11.09 -25.69
N THR A 238 6.98 -10.13 -24.78
CA THR A 238 5.95 -9.67 -23.84
C THR A 238 4.76 -9.05 -24.58
N LEU A 239 5.01 -8.16 -25.55
CA LEU A 239 3.96 -7.52 -26.36
C LEU A 239 3.15 -8.55 -27.15
N GLU A 240 3.83 -9.52 -27.77
CA GLU A 240 3.17 -10.61 -28.49
C GLU A 240 2.33 -11.48 -27.55
N ARG A 241 2.86 -11.85 -26.37
CA ARG A 241 2.13 -12.67 -25.40
C ARG A 241 0.85 -11.99 -24.91
N ILE A 242 0.85 -10.68 -24.74
CA ILE A 242 -0.35 -9.90 -24.39
C ILE A 242 -1.44 -10.04 -25.46
N SER A 243 -1.07 -9.95 -26.75
CA SER A 243 -2.00 -10.16 -27.86
C SER A 243 -2.55 -11.58 -27.87
N VAL A 244 -1.69 -12.59 -27.70
CA VAL A 244 -2.09 -14.00 -27.63
C VAL A 244 -3.05 -14.25 -26.48
N LEU A 245 -2.76 -13.72 -25.27
CA LEU A 245 -3.65 -13.87 -24.11
C LEU A 245 -5.03 -13.25 -24.34
N THR A 246 -5.08 -12.11 -25.04
CA THR A 246 -6.35 -11.46 -25.38
C THR A 246 -7.20 -12.37 -26.27
N GLU A 247 -6.59 -13.00 -27.29
CA GLU A 247 -7.29 -13.98 -28.13
C GLU A 247 -7.67 -15.26 -27.39
N GLU A 248 -6.80 -15.76 -26.51
CA GLU A 248 -7.10 -16.94 -25.68
C GLU A 248 -8.29 -16.69 -24.76
N ILE A 249 -8.37 -15.50 -24.16
CA ILE A 249 -9.48 -15.09 -23.30
C ILE A 249 -10.78 -15.02 -24.11
N ASP A 250 -10.73 -14.44 -25.32
CA ASP A 250 -11.89 -14.33 -26.21
C ASP A 250 -12.39 -15.71 -26.68
N LYS A 251 -11.48 -16.57 -27.16
CA LYS A 251 -11.78 -17.95 -27.58
C LYS A 251 -12.35 -18.81 -26.45
N ALA A 252 -12.00 -18.50 -25.20
CA ALA A 252 -12.52 -19.15 -24.00
C ALA A 252 -13.89 -18.60 -23.54
N GLY A 253 -14.52 -17.70 -24.30
CA GLY A 253 -15.86 -17.17 -24.04
C GLY A 253 -15.89 -15.79 -23.38
N ASN A 254 -14.73 -15.19 -23.09
CA ASN A 254 -14.60 -13.83 -22.55
C ASN A 254 -15.41 -13.54 -21.26
N GLU A 255 -15.67 -14.56 -20.44
CA GLU A 255 -16.43 -14.45 -19.19
C GLU A 255 -15.73 -15.25 -18.08
N ILE A 256 -15.83 -14.77 -16.84
CA ILE A 256 -15.39 -15.50 -15.64
C ILE A 256 -16.49 -15.46 -14.58
N THR A 257 -16.73 -16.59 -13.91
CA THR A 257 -17.68 -16.69 -12.80
C THR A 257 -16.92 -16.88 -11.49
N ASP A 258 -17.20 -16.02 -10.51
CA ASP A 258 -16.57 -16.07 -9.20
C ASP A 258 -17.13 -17.21 -8.32
N ALA A 259 -16.54 -17.41 -7.15
CA ALA A 259 -16.90 -18.45 -6.19
C ALA A 259 -18.28 -18.25 -5.59
N ASN A 260 -18.82 -17.03 -5.64
CA ASN A 260 -20.16 -16.71 -5.21
C ASN A 260 -21.19 -16.98 -6.32
N GLY A 261 -20.75 -17.19 -7.56
CA GLY A 261 -21.58 -17.44 -8.74
C GLY A 261 -21.91 -16.19 -9.54
N PHE A 262 -21.18 -15.09 -9.33
CA PHE A 262 -21.31 -13.87 -10.11
C PHE A 262 -20.43 -13.93 -11.35
N SER A 263 -21.01 -13.69 -12.52
CA SER A 263 -20.29 -13.72 -13.80
C SER A 263 -19.94 -12.33 -14.29
N TYR A 264 -18.75 -12.19 -14.89
CA TYR A 264 -18.20 -10.93 -15.37
C TYR A 264 -17.56 -11.10 -16.75
N TYR A 265 -17.83 -10.17 -17.68
CA TYR A 265 -17.05 -10.07 -18.91
C TYR A 265 -15.61 -9.69 -18.59
N ILE A 266 -14.65 -10.40 -19.19
CA ILE A 266 -13.22 -10.21 -18.92
C ILE A 266 -12.67 -9.04 -19.73
N MET A 267 -12.95 -8.99 -21.02
CA MET A 267 -12.55 -7.92 -21.94
C MET A 267 -13.79 -7.20 -22.46
N ILE A 268 -13.77 -5.87 -22.43
CA ILE A 268 -14.80 -4.99 -23.00
C ILE A 268 -14.08 -4.07 -24.00
N GLN A 269 -14.51 -4.10 -25.27
CA GLN A 269 -13.91 -3.29 -26.34
C GLN A 269 -12.38 -3.49 -26.47
N GLY A 270 -11.91 -4.72 -26.27
CA GLY A 270 -10.48 -5.06 -26.37
C GLY A 270 -9.62 -4.65 -25.18
N SER A 271 -10.23 -4.27 -24.06
CA SER A 271 -9.54 -3.90 -22.83
C SER A 271 -10.16 -4.59 -21.62
N ILE A 272 -9.37 -4.93 -20.60
CA ILE A 272 -9.86 -5.68 -19.44
C ILE A 272 -11.01 -4.93 -18.73
N ASN A 273 -12.02 -5.62 -18.23
CA ASN A 273 -13.06 -4.99 -17.42
C ASN A 273 -12.42 -4.42 -16.13
N ILE A 274 -12.78 -3.19 -15.76
CA ILE A 274 -12.20 -2.49 -14.60
C ILE A 274 -12.47 -3.21 -13.26
N ASP A 275 -13.62 -3.88 -13.13
CA ASP A 275 -13.99 -4.64 -11.95
C ASP A 275 -13.24 -5.98 -11.90
N VAL A 276 -13.07 -6.65 -13.05
CA VAL A 276 -12.21 -7.86 -13.15
C VAL A 276 -10.77 -7.51 -12.80
N LEU A 277 -10.24 -6.42 -13.36
CA LEU A 277 -8.91 -5.88 -13.05
C LEU A 277 -8.73 -5.62 -11.56
N ARG A 278 -9.69 -4.93 -10.93
CA ARG A 278 -9.71 -4.65 -9.49
C ARG A 278 -9.66 -5.92 -8.67
N MET A 279 -10.59 -6.85 -8.92
CA MET A 279 -10.73 -8.07 -8.13
C MET A 279 -9.53 -8.99 -8.28
N ALA A 280 -8.99 -9.10 -9.49
CA ALA A 280 -7.80 -9.91 -9.76
C ALA A 280 -6.54 -9.28 -9.12
N ARG A 281 -6.35 -7.95 -9.19
CA ARG A 281 -5.26 -7.24 -8.51
C ARG A 281 -5.28 -7.44 -6.99
N SER A 282 -6.46 -7.44 -6.37
CA SER A 282 -6.60 -7.66 -4.93
C SER A 282 -6.70 -9.13 -4.51
N TYR A 283 -6.55 -10.08 -5.46
CA TYR A 283 -6.76 -11.52 -5.23
C TYR A 283 -8.13 -11.87 -4.59
N SER A 284 -9.13 -11.02 -4.81
CA SER A 284 -10.51 -11.24 -4.35
C SER A 284 -11.33 -12.01 -5.39
N LEU A 285 -10.91 -12.01 -6.66
CA LEU A 285 -11.48 -12.86 -7.69
C LEU A 285 -11.09 -14.32 -7.46
N LYS A 286 -12.01 -15.09 -6.87
CA LYS A 286 -11.84 -16.53 -6.62
C LYS A 286 -12.84 -17.30 -7.45
N VAL A 287 -12.47 -18.46 -7.96
CA VAL A 287 -13.39 -19.37 -8.68
C VAL A 287 -13.84 -20.50 -7.76
N LYS A 288 -14.98 -21.12 -8.07
CA LYS A 288 -15.52 -22.22 -7.27
C LYS A 288 -14.54 -23.40 -7.25
N LYS A 289 -14.35 -24.02 -6.09
CA LYS A 289 -13.47 -25.19 -5.96
C LYS A 289 -13.93 -26.32 -6.89
N GLY A 290 -13.02 -26.81 -7.72
CA GLY A 290 -13.29 -27.87 -8.71
C GLY A 290 -13.66 -27.36 -10.10
N ASP A 291 -13.83 -26.06 -10.29
CA ASP A 291 -14.01 -25.45 -11.61
C ASP A 291 -12.65 -25.29 -12.31
N THR A 292 -12.30 -26.26 -13.15
CA THR A 292 -11.01 -26.29 -13.85
C THR A 292 -10.90 -25.23 -14.93
N ASP A 293 -12.00 -24.88 -15.60
CA ASP A 293 -12.00 -23.92 -16.69
C ASP A 293 -11.97 -22.49 -16.15
N GLY A 294 -12.75 -22.21 -15.11
CA GLY A 294 -12.64 -20.96 -14.35
C GLY A 294 -11.23 -20.76 -13.79
N ALA A 295 -10.58 -21.80 -13.27
CA ALA A 295 -9.21 -21.70 -12.77
C ALA A 295 -8.20 -21.35 -13.87
N LYS A 296 -8.31 -21.95 -15.06
CA LYS A 296 -7.49 -21.60 -16.22
C LYS A 296 -7.73 -20.16 -16.68
N GLN A 297 -8.99 -19.74 -16.70
CA GLN A 297 -9.35 -18.38 -17.10
C GLN A 297 -8.81 -17.34 -16.11
N LEU A 298 -8.90 -17.62 -14.81
CA LEU A 298 -8.28 -16.78 -13.78
C LEU A 298 -6.76 -16.70 -13.95
N SER A 299 -6.10 -17.82 -14.27
CA SER A 299 -4.66 -17.85 -14.55
C SER A 299 -4.28 -16.95 -15.72
N ARG A 300 -5.04 -16.96 -16.82
CA ARG A 300 -4.81 -16.07 -17.98
C ARG A 300 -4.99 -14.60 -17.62
N ILE A 301 -6.00 -14.28 -16.81
CA ILE A 301 -6.23 -12.91 -16.32
C ILE A 301 -5.02 -12.45 -15.49
N LEU A 302 -4.57 -13.27 -14.53
CA LEU A 302 -3.43 -12.92 -13.68
C LEU A 302 -2.12 -12.78 -14.48
N GLU A 303 -1.90 -13.64 -15.48
CA GLU A 303 -0.78 -13.54 -16.40
C GLU A 303 -0.84 -12.22 -17.20
N TYR A 304 -2.00 -11.91 -17.79
CA TYR A 304 -2.22 -10.65 -18.51
C TYR A 304 -1.91 -9.43 -17.64
N LEU A 305 -2.40 -9.43 -16.39
CA LEU A 305 -2.11 -8.37 -15.42
C LEU A 305 -0.64 -8.26 -15.08
N SER A 306 0.05 -9.39 -14.91
CA SER A 306 1.49 -9.42 -14.67
C SER A 306 2.26 -8.75 -15.82
N LEU A 307 1.92 -9.09 -17.07
CA LEU A 307 2.59 -8.56 -18.25
C LEU A 307 2.36 -7.06 -18.46
N ILE A 308 1.14 -6.54 -18.28
CA ILE A 308 0.91 -5.09 -18.36
C ILE A 308 1.61 -4.34 -17.21
N ASN A 309 1.75 -4.97 -16.04
CA ASN A 309 2.47 -4.41 -14.90
C ASN A 309 4.01 -4.48 -15.06
N ASN A 310 4.52 -4.97 -16.19
CA ASN A 310 5.95 -4.92 -16.48
C ASN A 310 6.45 -3.48 -16.61
N LEU A 311 5.59 -2.55 -17.06
CA LEU A 311 5.92 -1.11 -17.16
C LEU A 311 6.20 -0.44 -15.81
N ASP A 312 5.61 -0.95 -14.73
CA ASP A 312 5.69 -0.38 -13.37
C ASP A 312 7.15 -0.20 -12.93
N ASN A 313 7.53 1.02 -12.56
CA ASN A 313 8.83 1.31 -12.00
C ASN A 313 8.65 2.06 -10.69
N VAL A 314 9.26 1.54 -9.64
CA VAL A 314 9.34 2.25 -8.36
C VAL A 314 10.26 3.44 -8.56
N LYS A 315 9.79 4.69 -8.39
CA LYS A 315 10.64 5.89 -8.35
C LYS A 315 9.97 7.03 -7.55
N PRO A 316 10.74 7.90 -6.86
CA PRO A 316 10.18 8.99 -6.05
C PRO A 316 9.97 10.33 -6.82
N PHE A 317 10.30 10.36 -8.11
CA PHE A 317 10.26 11.57 -8.95
C PHE A 317 9.61 11.29 -10.31
N THR A 318 9.11 12.33 -10.97
CA THR A 318 8.66 12.27 -12.37
C THR A 318 9.83 12.50 -13.33
N MET A 319 9.70 12.09 -14.60
CA MET A 319 10.74 12.38 -15.60
C MET A 319 10.89 13.89 -15.83
N LYS A 320 9.80 14.64 -15.75
CA LYS A 320 9.83 16.11 -15.84
C LYS A 320 10.71 16.76 -14.77
N GLU A 321 10.71 16.23 -13.53
CA GLU A 321 11.59 16.73 -12.46
C GLU A 321 13.06 16.40 -12.70
N VAL A 322 13.33 15.25 -13.32
CA VAL A 322 14.68 14.84 -13.73
C VAL A 322 15.18 15.77 -14.82
N ASP A 323 14.39 15.98 -15.88
CA ASP A 323 14.73 16.83 -17.02
C ASP A 323 14.93 18.30 -16.62
N ALA A 324 14.14 18.79 -15.65
CA ALA A 324 14.28 20.13 -15.09
C ALA A 324 15.50 20.29 -14.16
N GLY A 325 16.18 19.20 -13.81
CA GLY A 325 17.33 19.19 -12.90
C GLY A 325 16.97 19.42 -11.43
N GLU A 326 15.69 19.31 -11.06
CA GLU A 326 15.22 19.48 -9.68
C GLU A 326 15.70 18.32 -8.80
N THR A 327 15.57 17.09 -9.31
CA THR A 327 16.05 15.87 -8.65
C THR A 327 17.53 15.97 -8.32
N LYS A 328 18.36 16.40 -9.27
CA LYS A 328 19.80 16.61 -9.09
C LYS A 328 20.12 17.60 -7.96
N LYS A 329 19.40 18.73 -7.91
CA LYS A 329 19.60 19.75 -6.87
C LYS A 329 19.24 19.23 -5.48
N ARG A 330 18.12 18.49 -5.36
CA ARG A 330 17.69 17.88 -4.09
C ARG A 330 18.72 16.87 -3.59
N ILE A 331 19.17 15.96 -4.46
CA ILE A 331 20.19 14.95 -4.13
C ILE A 331 21.49 15.61 -3.68
N ALA A 332 22.03 16.54 -4.46
CA ALA A 332 23.29 17.20 -4.12
C ALA A 332 23.23 17.92 -2.75
N ARG A 333 22.07 18.51 -2.42
CA ARG A 333 21.85 19.13 -1.10
C ARG A 333 21.86 18.09 0.01
N HIS A 334 21.10 17.01 -0.11
CA HIS A 334 21.05 15.95 0.91
C HIS A 334 22.40 15.25 1.08
N GLU A 335 23.13 15.02 0.00
CA GLU A 335 24.49 14.46 0.05
C GLU A 335 25.48 15.38 0.76
N ALA A 336 25.45 16.69 0.46
CA ALA A 336 26.30 17.66 1.14
C ALA A 336 26.00 17.71 2.65
N LEU A 337 24.72 17.67 3.04
CA LEU A 337 24.33 17.59 4.44
C LEU A 337 24.78 16.27 5.07
N ALA A 338 24.58 15.13 4.41
CA ALA A 338 24.98 13.83 4.94
C ALA A 338 26.49 13.73 5.20
N GLU A 339 27.32 14.27 4.31
CA GLU A 339 28.79 14.27 4.48
C GLU A 339 29.21 15.14 5.67
N LYS A 340 28.58 16.31 5.84
CA LYS A 340 28.80 17.18 7.01
C LYS A 340 28.37 16.49 8.32
N VAL A 341 27.22 15.81 8.29
CA VAL A 341 26.74 15.01 9.42
C VAL A 341 27.75 13.92 9.81
N ARG A 342 28.36 13.22 8.85
CA ARG A 342 29.36 12.18 9.15
C ARG A 342 30.66 12.72 9.68
N SER A 343 31.13 13.84 9.12
CA SER A 343 32.37 14.47 9.54
C SER A 343 32.22 15.22 10.88
N GLY A 344 30.97 15.50 11.29
CA GLY A 344 30.67 16.32 12.47
C GLY A 344 30.91 17.82 12.24
N ASP A 345 31.18 18.21 11.00
CA ASP A 345 31.49 19.60 10.60
C ASP A 345 30.22 20.32 10.13
N LEU A 346 29.26 20.44 11.06
CA LEU A 346 27.98 21.12 10.85
C LEU A 346 27.92 22.37 11.72
N SER A 347 27.52 23.50 11.13
CA SER A 347 27.00 24.62 11.90
C SER A 347 25.63 24.31 12.50
N ASP A 348 25.20 25.09 13.50
CA ASP A 348 23.88 24.94 14.13
C ASP A 348 22.74 25.09 13.11
N ASP A 349 22.87 26.00 12.15
CA ASP A 349 21.89 26.20 11.07
C ASP A 349 21.80 24.97 10.15
N GLU A 350 22.94 24.38 9.79
CA GLU A 350 22.99 23.18 8.93
C GLU A 350 22.49 21.93 9.65
N ARG A 351 22.73 21.85 10.96
CA ARG A 351 22.19 20.81 11.84
C ARG A 351 20.66 20.90 11.91
N ALA A 352 20.11 22.09 12.13
CA ALA A 352 18.67 22.32 12.11
C ALA A 352 18.07 22.01 10.73
N GLU A 353 18.75 22.38 9.64
CA GLU A 353 18.34 22.05 8.27
C GLU A 353 18.31 20.54 8.00
N ALA A 354 19.34 19.81 8.44
CA ALA A 354 19.42 18.36 8.33
C ALA A 354 18.31 17.68 9.14
N ALA A 355 18.12 18.08 10.41
CA ALA A 355 17.06 17.57 11.26
C ALA A 355 15.68 17.78 10.62
N LYS A 356 15.37 19.01 10.21
CA LYS A 356 14.12 19.35 9.53
C LYS A 356 13.90 18.56 8.23
N SER A 357 14.96 18.23 7.51
CA SER A 357 14.85 17.40 6.30
C SER A 357 14.48 15.95 6.63
N ILE A 358 14.99 15.42 7.73
CA ILE A 358 14.69 14.06 8.22
C ILE A 358 13.30 13.99 8.85
N GLU A 359 12.87 15.05 9.55
CA GLU A 359 11.54 15.16 10.15
C GLU A 359 10.39 15.16 9.14
N ARG A 360 10.69 15.33 7.85
CA ARG A 360 9.72 15.41 6.75
C ARG A 360 9.56 14.07 6.04
N ASP A 361 8.34 13.78 5.57
CA ASP A 361 8.04 12.58 4.79
C ASP A 361 8.85 12.54 3.48
N GLU A 362 9.36 11.36 3.12
CA GLU A 362 10.20 11.16 1.92
C GLU A 362 9.43 11.40 0.62
N LYS A 363 8.13 11.10 0.58
CA LYS A 363 7.30 11.22 -0.62
C LYS A 363 6.76 12.62 -0.82
N ASP A 364 6.55 13.36 0.28
CA ASP A 364 6.04 14.73 0.25
C ASP A 364 6.50 15.51 1.50
N GLY A 365 7.54 16.33 1.33
CA GLY A 365 8.17 17.04 2.44
C GLY A 365 7.34 18.14 3.11
N ARG A 366 6.05 18.29 2.76
CA ARG A 366 5.10 19.16 3.46
C ARG A 366 4.45 18.48 4.65
N PHE A 367 4.58 17.16 4.74
CA PHE A 367 4.10 16.33 5.83
C PHE A 367 5.27 15.82 6.67
N THR A 368 4.96 15.39 7.88
CA THR A 368 5.94 14.83 8.81
C THR A 368 6.30 13.39 8.44
N ALA A 369 7.53 12.99 8.71
CA ALA A 369 7.94 11.59 8.69
C ALA A 369 7.12 10.79 9.70
N ARG A 370 6.95 9.49 9.44
CA ARG A 370 6.12 8.60 10.27
C ARG A 370 6.49 8.60 11.75
N SER A 371 7.79 8.65 12.06
CA SER A 371 8.31 8.73 13.43
C SER A 371 7.83 10.00 14.15
N ILE A 372 7.98 11.15 13.50
CA ILE A 372 7.55 12.45 14.01
C ILE A 372 6.02 12.52 14.14
N PHE A 373 5.29 11.96 13.18
CA PHE A 373 3.85 11.84 13.24
C PHE A 373 3.41 11.13 14.52
N HIS A 374 3.92 9.92 14.76
CA HIS A 374 3.56 9.13 15.93
C HIS A 374 3.96 9.82 17.24
N GLN A 375 5.16 10.40 17.29
CA GLN A 375 5.64 11.10 18.49
C GLN A 375 4.76 12.29 18.86
N ARG A 376 4.42 13.15 17.90
CA ARG A 376 3.62 14.35 18.17
C ARG A 376 2.13 14.01 18.37
N ALA A 377 1.56 13.08 17.60
CA ALA A 377 0.15 12.70 17.72
C ALA A 377 -0.16 12.00 19.05
N SER A 378 0.72 11.11 19.53
CA SER A 378 0.54 10.41 20.80
C SER A 378 0.67 11.32 22.03
N ALA A 379 1.21 12.53 21.87
CA ALA A 379 1.27 13.54 22.90
C ALA A 379 0.00 14.42 22.98
N MET A 380 -0.91 14.33 22.01
CA MET A 380 -2.17 15.09 22.00
C MET A 380 -3.21 14.42 22.91
N SER A 381 -3.76 15.16 23.87
CA SER A 381 -4.80 14.65 24.77
C SER A 381 -6.11 14.36 24.03
N HIS A 382 -6.49 15.18 23.06
CA HIS A 382 -7.64 14.91 22.19
C HIS A 382 -7.22 14.89 20.72
N CYS A 383 -6.58 13.80 20.26
CA CYS A 383 -6.23 13.63 18.86
C CYS A 383 -7.45 13.23 18.01
N HIS A 384 -7.59 13.80 16.81
CA HIS A 384 -8.51 13.32 15.77
C HIS A 384 -7.70 12.82 14.58
N TYR A 385 -7.85 11.54 14.25
CA TYR A 385 -7.26 10.97 13.05
C TYR A 385 -8.17 11.18 11.84
N ILE A 386 -7.59 11.54 10.69
CA ILE A 386 -8.32 11.63 9.42
C ILE A 386 -7.56 10.80 8.40
N LEU A 387 -8.21 9.75 7.88
CA LEU A 387 -7.65 8.87 6.86
C LEU A 387 -8.26 9.23 5.51
N ILE A 388 -7.39 9.45 4.54
CA ILE A 388 -7.81 9.84 3.21
C ILE A 388 -7.16 8.88 2.22
N ASP A 389 -7.97 8.12 1.51
CA ASP A 389 -7.55 7.09 0.55
C ASP A 389 -8.00 7.51 -0.86
N VAL A 390 -7.08 7.67 -1.80
CA VAL A 390 -7.45 8.04 -3.18
C VAL A 390 -7.95 6.81 -3.93
N ARG A 391 -9.19 6.87 -4.41
CA ARG A 391 -9.86 5.71 -4.99
C ARG A 391 -9.21 5.32 -6.30
N ASP A 392 -9.06 4.01 -6.48
CA ASP A 392 -8.73 3.36 -7.76
C ASP A 392 -7.40 3.74 -8.40
N ILE A 393 -6.49 4.42 -7.69
CA ILE A 393 -5.19 4.83 -8.23
C ILE A 393 -4.44 3.67 -8.87
N GLY A 394 -4.30 2.54 -8.16
CA GLY A 394 -3.61 1.36 -8.71
C GLY A 394 -4.35 0.70 -9.88
N VAL A 395 -5.68 0.86 -9.97
CA VAL A 395 -6.49 0.33 -11.09
C VAL A 395 -6.36 1.25 -12.31
N GLU A 396 -6.44 2.56 -12.11
CA GLU A 396 -6.20 3.58 -13.14
C GLU A 396 -4.79 3.49 -13.72
N GLN A 397 -3.79 3.26 -12.85
CA GLN A 397 -2.39 3.04 -13.22
C GLN A 397 -2.26 1.84 -14.16
N LEU A 398 -2.78 0.66 -13.78
CA LEU A 398 -2.77 -0.53 -14.64
C LEU A 398 -3.54 -0.29 -15.95
N LYS A 399 -4.64 0.47 -15.92
CA LYS A 399 -5.36 0.87 -17.13
C LYS A 399 -4.56 1.76 -18.06
N LYS A 400 -3.76 2.68 -17.50
CA LYS A 400 -2.83 3.49 -18.28
C LYS A 400 -1.76 2.62 -18.91
N TYR A 401 -1.21 1.66 -18.16
CA TYR A 401 -0.20 0.73 -18.68
C TYR A 401 -0.76 -0.13 -19.80
N GLU A 402 -1.93 -0.72 -19.62
CA GLU A 402 -2.62 -1.49 -20.66
C GLU A 402 -2.77 -0.67 -21.95
N ARG A 403 -3.32 0.56 -21.86
CA ARG A 403 -3.48 1.44 -23.03
C ARG A 403 -2.15 1.74 -23.72
N ARG A 404 -1.10 2.03 -22.95
CA ARG A 404 0.25 2.29 -23.50
C ARG A 404 0.79 1.05 -24.20
N THR A 405 0.75 -0.11 -23.54
CA THR A 405 1.27 -1.37 -24.07
C THR A 405 0.52 -1.80 -25.33
N LEU A 406 -0.80 -1.68 -25.36
CA LEU A 406 -1.60 -1.98 -26.56
C LEU A 406 -1.30 -1.01 -27.72
N ALA A 407 -1.11 0.28 -27.43
CA ALA A 407 -0.70 1.26 -28.45
C ALA A 407 0.69 0.96 -29.02
N ILE A 408 1.65 0.59 -28.15
CA ILE A 408 3.00 0.20 -28.56
C ILE A 408 2.95 -1.07 -29.41
N ALA A 409 2.16 -2.07 -29.03
CA ALA A 409 2.03 -3.31 -29.79
C ALA A 409 1.53 -3.10 -31.24
N GLN A 410 0.82 -2.00 -31.51
CA GLN A 410 0.32 -1.64 -32.84
C GLN A 410 1.38 -0.94 -33.73
N LEU A 411 2.54 -0.58 -33.18
CA LEU A 411 3.63 0.01 -33.97
C LEU A 411 4.18 -1.04 -34.96
N LYS A 412 4.63 -0.58 -36.13
CA LYS A 412 5.02 -1.48 -37.23
C LYS A 412 6.44 -2.05 -37.10
N ASP A 413 7.34 -1.29 -36.49
CA ASP A 413 8.76 -1.58 -36.45
C ASP A 413 9.20 -1.96 -35.03
N ASP A 414 10.00 -3.01 -34.92
CA ASP A 414 10.37 -3.60 -33.63
C ASP A 414 11.34 -2.72 -32.84
N ALA A 415 12.25 -2.00 -33.50
CA ALA A 415 13.13 -1.05 -32.82
C ALA A 415 12.31 0.10 -32.20
N THR A 416 11.33 0.61 -32.96
CA THR A 416 10.41 1.65 -32.49
C THR A 416 9.53 1.16 -31.34
N LYS A 417 9.09 -0.11 -31.34
CA LYS A 417 8.35 -0.71 -30.22
C LYS A 417 9.18 -0.74 -28.93
N VAL A 418 10.43 -1.20 -29.03
CA VAL A 418 11.35 -1.28 -27.90
C VAL A 418 11.58 0.11 -27.32
N GLU A 419 11.92 1.09 -28.17
CA GLU A 419 12.16 2.47 -27.74
C GLU A 419 10.92 3.07 -27.05
N ALA A 420 9.73 2.90 -27.66
CA ALA A 420 8.49 3.40 -27.09
C ALA A 420 8.13 2.70 -25.76
N TYR A 421 8.46 1.42 -25.60
CA TYR A 421 8.24 0.68 -24.36
C TYR A 421 9.19 1.14 -23.25
N GLU A 422 10.48 1.29 -23.55
CA GLU A 422 11.45 1.83 -22.59
C GLU A 422 11.03 3.22 -22.11
N GLN A 423 10.67 4.11 -23.04
CA GLN A 423 10.18 5.45 -22.70
C GLN A 423 8.89 5.39 -21.86
N ALA A 424 7.93 4.56 -22.26
CA ALA A 424 6.67 4.39 -21.51
C ALA A 424 6.90 3.86 -20.09
N SER A 425 7.92 3.03 -19.89
CA SER A 425 8.33 2.52 -18.59
C SER A 425 9.03 3.61 -17.77
N LEU A 426 9.93 4.38 -18.37
CA LEU A 426 10.56 5.53 -17.70
C LEU A 426 9.52 6.55 -17.22
N GLU A 427 8.48 6.81 -18.00
CA GLU A 427 7.37 7.71 -17.65
C GLU A 427 6.23 7.02 -16.87
N ALA A 428 6.40 5.74 -16.50
CA ALA A 428 5.40 5.08 -15.69
C ALA A 428 5.24 5.87 -14.38
N ASP A 429 3.98 6.06 -13.98
CA ASP A 429 3.57 6.73 -12.74
C ASP A 429 3.79 8.24 -12.64
N ASP A 430 4.25 8.90 -13.69
CA ASP A 430 4.36 10.37 -13.68
C ASP A 430 3.00 11.04 -13.43
N ASP A 431 1.98 10.72 -14.24
CA ASP A 431 0.62 11.26 -14.04
C ASP A 431 0.02 10.87 -12.68
N THR A 432 0.29 9.65 -12.21
CA THR A 432 -0.19 9.17 -10.92
C THR A 432 0.43 9.97 -9.78
N THR A 433 1.75 10.18 -9.85
CA THR A 433 2.52 10.98 -8.89
C THR A 433 2.03 12.43 -8.90
N GLU A 434 1.82 13.03 -10.08
CA GLU A 434 1.25 14.37 -10.20
C GLU A 434 -0.17 14.46 -9.62
N LYS A 435 -1.04 13.47 -9.90
CA LYS A 435 -2.40 13.41 -9.36
C LYS A 435 -2.39 13.30 -7.84
N LEU A 436 -1.53 12.45 -7.27
CA LEU A 436 -1.36 12.31 -5.82
C LEU A 436 -0.80 13.58 -5.18
N ARG A 437 0.10 14.29 -5.85
CA ARG A 437 0.58 15.61 -5.38
C ARG A 437 -0.53 16.65 -5.38
N ARG A 438 -1.28 16.80 -6.48
CA ARG A 438 -2.44 17.73 -6.53
C ARG A 438 -3.48 17.41 -5.48
N PHE A 439 -3.76 16.12 -5.27
CA PHE A 439 -4.60 15.66 -4.16
C PHE A 439 -4.08 16.20 -2.82
N ARG A 440 -2.78 16.03 -2.53
CA ARG A 440 -2.15 16.52 -1.30
C ARG A 440 -2.11 18.04 -1.22
N ASP A 441 -1.94 18.75 -2.34
CA ASP A 441 -1.99 20.23 -2.41
C ASP A 441 -3.34 20.72 -1.87
N VAL A 442 -4.44 20.13 -2.34
CA VAL A 442 -5.79 20.45 -1.87
C VAL A 442 -5.92 20.20 -0.36
N ILE A 443 -5.37 19.09 0.15
CA ILE A 443 -5.39 18.83 1.60
C ILE A 443 -4.62 19.91 2.37
N VAL A 444 -3.39 20.19 1.95
CA VAL A 444 -2.51 21.19 2.60
C VAL A 444 -3.20 22.55 2.63
N GLU A 445 -3.69 23.04 1.50
CA GLU A 445 -4.38 24.33 1.40
C GLU A 445 -5.62 24.37 2.30
N THR A 446 -6.43 23.32 2.30
CA THR A 446 -7.67 23.27 3.08
C THR A 446 -7.39 23.22 4.58
N VAL A 447 -6.41 22.43 5.02
CA VAL A 447 -5.99 22.37 6.43
C VAL A 447 -5.47 23.74 6.89
N ARG A 448 -4.60 24.37 6.10
CA ARG A 448 -4.04 25.69 6.41
C ARG A 448 -5.13 26.76 6.52
N GLU A 449 -6.06 26.79 5.57
CA GLU A 449 -7.16 27.74 5.59
C GLU A 449 -8.09 27.53 6.79
N LYS A 450 -8.55 26.30 7.01
CA LYS A 450 -9.51 25.97 8.08
C LYS A 450 -8.97 26.18 9.48
N PHE A 451 -7.67 25.96 9.66
CA PHE A 451 -7.00 26.15 10.95
C PHE A 451 -6.19 27.44 11.04
N SER A 452 -6.21 28.27 10.00
CA SER A 452 -5.47 29.53 9.91
C SER A 452 -3.96 29.37 10.19
N LEU A 453 -3.37 28.29 9.65
CA LEU A 453 -1.95 27.98 9.82
C LEU A 453 -1.10 28.77 8.82
N SER A 454 0.00 29.35 9.30
CA SER A 454 1.03 30.00 8.46
C SER A 454 1.80 28.98 7.63
N GLU A 455 2.40 29.36 6.50
CA GLU A 455 3.21 28.44 5.65
C GLU A 455 4.35 27.74 6.41
N ALA A 456 4.87 28.37 7.46
CA ALA A 456 5.93 27.82 8.29
C ALA A 456 5.46 26.72 9.25
N GLU A 457 4.17 26.70 9.60
CA GLU A 457 3.59 25.66 10.44
C GLU A 457 3.48 24.33 9.67
N GLU A 458 3.94 23.27 10.31
CA GLU A 458 3.92 21.93 9.73
C GLU A 458 2.56 21.27 9.90
N ILE A 459 2.14 20.52 8.88
CA ILE A 459 0.93 19.70 8.96
C ILE A 459 1.32 18.33 9.50
N LEU A 460 0.72 17.96 10.63
CA LEU A 460 0.96 16.67 11.23
C LEU A 460 0.23 15.57 10.45
N GLY A 461 0.95 14.94 9.54
CA GLY A 461 0.47 13.84 8.74
C GLY A 461 1.62 13.02 8.18
N PHE A 462 1.34 11.80 7.72
CA PHE A 462 2.32 10.98 7.02
C PHE A 462 1.70 10.36 5.76
N VAL A 463 2.55 10.10 4.76
CA VAL A 463 2.09 9.77 3.40
C VAL A 463 2.29 8.29 3.09
N GLY A 464 1.17 7.60 2.84
CA GLY A 464 1.10 6.24 2.32
C GLY A 464 1.40 6.16 0.82
N GLY A 465 0.93 5.12 0.15
CA GLY A 465 0.97 5.05 -1.32
C GLY A 465 -0.04 6.02 -1.92
N ASP A 466 -1.29 5.57 -1.90
CA ASP A 466 -2.53 6.29 -2.22
C ASP A 466 -3.24 6.84 -0.98
N GLU A 467 -2.71 6.59 0.22
CA GLU A 467 -3.29 6.98 1.50
C GLU A 467 -2.55 8.19 2.13
N LEU A 468 -3.27 9.00 2.90
CA LEU A 468 -2.76 10.08 3.75
C LEU A 468 -3.42 9.98 5.13
N ASN A 469 -2.60 10.05 6.17
CA ASN A 469 -3.06 10.08 7.55
C ASN A 469 -2.76 11.46 8.14
N LEU A 470 -3.76 12.10 8.72
CA LEU A 470 -3.62 13.37 9.46
C LEU A 470 -3.94 13.15 10.94
N ALA A 471 -3.26 13.89 11.81
CA ALA A 471 -3.57 13.98 13.23
C ALA A 471 -3.86 15.44 13.58
N ILE A 472 -5.06 15.71 14.07
CA ILE A 472 -5.53 17.05 14.41
C ILE A 472 -5.74 17.14 15.92
N ASP A 473 -5.23 18.21 16.52
CA ASP A 473 -5.40 18.50 17.93
C ASP A 473 -6.80 19.09 18.20
N GLY A 474 -7.68 18.26 18.76
CA GLY A 474 -9.04 18.58 19.13
C GLY A 474 -9.13 19.62 20.25
N ASP A 475 -8.16 19.68 21.15
CA ASP A 475 -8.10 20.71 22.20
C ASP A 475 -7.86 22.09 21.59
N LYS A 476 -7.03 22.14 20.55
CA LYS A 476 -6.69 23.39 19.85
C LYS A 476 -7.81 23.87 18.93
N PHE A 477 -8.48 22.98 18.21
CA PHE A 477 -9.38 23.36 17.11
C PHE A 477 -10.86 23.08 17.36
N GLY A 478 -11.20 22.11 18.21
CA GLY A 478 -12.58 21.66 18.46
C GLY A 478 -13.17 20.79 17.34
N GLN A 479 -14.10 19.91 17.71
CA GLN A 479 -14.74 18.94 16.82
C GLN A 479 -15.46 19.58 15.62
N GLU A 480 -16.14 20.73 15.81
CA GLU A 480 -16.88 21.42 14.75
C GLU A 480 -15.96 21.84 13.59
N LYS A 481 -14.77 22.38 13.90
CA LYS A 481 -13.79 22.75 12.86
C LYS A 481 -13.19 21.52 12.17
N VAL A 482 -13.02 20.41 12.89
CA VAL A 482 -12.60 19.14 12.30
C VAL A 482 -13.64 18.66 11.29
N ASP A 483 -14.93 18.70 11.63
CA ASP A 483 -16.01 18.34 10.72
C ASP A 483 -16.06 19.26 9.50
N GLU A 484 -15.95 20.58 9.69
CA GLU A 484 -15.84 21.54 8.58
C GLU A 484 -14.66 21.26 7.65
N LEU A 485 -13.49 20.91 8.21
CA LEU A 485 -12.31 20.55 7.43
C LEU A 485 -12.61 19.35 6.53
N ILE A 486 -13.23 18.30 7.07
CA ILE A 486 -13.58 17.09 6.33
C ILE A 486 -14.52 17.41 5.17
N PHE A 487 -15.58 18.18 5.42
CA PHE A 487 -16.50 18.59 4.37
C PHE A 487 -15.83 19.45 3.30
N ALA A 488 -14.94 20.37 3.69
CA ALA A 488 -14.20 21.21 2.76
C ALA A 488 -13.24 20.40 1.88
N ILE A 489 -12.52 19.44 2.47
CA ILE A 489 -11.65 18.51 1.75
C ILE A 489 -12.49 17.71 0.73
N LYS A 490 -13.64 17.15 1.14
CA LYS A 490 -14.57 16.41 0.26
C LYS A 490 -15.02 17.25 -0.92
N ALA A 491 -15.49 18.46 -0.67
CA ALA A 491 -16.01 19.34 -1.71
C ALA A 491 -14.92 19.72 -2.72
N ARG A 492 -13.70 20.05 -2.25
CA ARG A 492 -12.59 20.49 -3.11
C ARG A 492 -12.03 19.35 -3.96
N LEU A 493 -11.85 18.16 -3.39
CA LEU A 493 -11.39 17.00 -4.18
C LEU A 493 -12.40 16.62 -5.26
N ALA A 494 -13.69 16.63 -4.94
CA ALA A 494 -14.76 16.38 -5.93
C ALA A 494 -14.76 17.43 -7.06
N ALA A 495 -14.60 18.71 -6.73
CA ALA A 495 -14.48 19.79 -7.72
C ALA A 495 -13.24 19.66 -8.62
N GLY A 496 -12.13 19.14 -8.07
CA GLY A 496 -10.90 18.86 -8.81
C GLY A 496 -10.91 17.58 -9.65
N GLY A 497 -12.02 16.84 -9.69
CA GLY A 497 -12.12 15.57 -10.43
C GLY A 497 -11.33 14.42 -9.80
N VAL A 498 -10.96 14.53 -8.51
CA VAL A 498 -10.32 13.46 -7.76
C VAL A 498 -11.39 12.74 -6.96
N GLU A 499 -11.77 11.54 -7.39
CA GLU A 499 -12.56 10.63 -6.56
C GLU A 499 -11.66 10.12 -5.43
N ALA A 500 -11.74 10.74 -4.25
CA ALA A 500 -11.07 10.28 -3.04
C ALA A 500 -12.09 9.73 -2.04
N ARG A 501 -11.76 8.60 -1.42
CA ARG A 501 -12.40 8.15 -0.19
C ARG A 501 -11.83 8.98 0.95
N ILE A 502 -12.53 10.04 1.30
CA ILE A 502 -12.24 10.75 2.56
C ILE A 502 -13.01 10.03 3.65
N GLN A 503 -12.30 9.17 4.37
CA GLN A 503 -12.84 8.36 5.45
C GLN A 503 -12.37 8.95 6.76
N THR A 504 -13.20 9.84 7.31
CA THR A 504 -12.94 10.33 8.64
C THR A 504 -13.30 9.25 9.65
N VAL A 505 -12.28 8.74 10.33
CA VAL A 505 -12.48 8.03 11.57
C VAL A 505 -11.93 8.87 12.70
N VAL A 506 -12.85 9.59 13.36
CA VAL A 506 -12.52 10.29 14.60
C VAL A 506 -12.36 9.24 15.68
N SER A 507 -11.14 9.09 16.19
CA SER A 507 -10.88 8.32 17.39
C SER A 507 -10.21 9.22 18.40
N GLN A 508 -10.83 9.38 19.56
CA GLN A 508 -10.38 10.24 20.65
C GLN A 508 -9.66 9.40 21.70
N ALA A 509 -8.47 9.84 22.10
CA ALA A 509 -7.70 9.22 23.18
C ALA A 509 -7.81 10.05 24.48
N GLU A 510 -8.99 10.10 25.11
CA GLU A 510 -9.16 10.86 26.36
C GLU A 510 -8.33 10.23 27.51
N LYS A 511 -7.13 10.75 27.80
CA LYS A 511 -6.43 10.45 29.07
C LYS A 511 -5.56 11.61 29.59
N ASP A 512 -5.96 12.17 30.74
CA ASP A 512 -5.11 13.01 31.60
C ASP A 512 -4.09 12.12 32.33
N ILE A 513 -2.79 12.26 32.04
CA ILE A 513 -1.77 11.52 32.80
C ILE A 513 -0.46 12.29 32.95
N ASP A 514 -0.10 12.55 34.22
CA ASP A 514 1.13 13.23 34.69
C ASP A 514 2.24 12.26 35.16
N SER A 515 2.12 10.94 34.94
CA SER A 515 3.09 9.93 35.40
C SER A 515 3.79 9.19 34.25
N ALA A 516 4.94 8.56 34.52
CA ALA A 516 5.66 7.69 33.58
C ALA A 516 4.86 6.43 33.19
N SER A 517 3.96 5.93 34.06
CA SER A 517 2.95 4.92 33.67
C SER A 517 1.94 5.46 32.66
N GLY A 518 1.79 6.78 32.58
CA GLY A 518 0.94 7.47 31.62
C GLY A 518 1.46 7.53 30.20
N GLN A 519 2.77 7.51 29.98
CA GLN A 519 3.29 7.53 28.61
C GLN A 519 2.94 6.24 27.86
N GLU A 520 3.14 5.09 28.49
CA GLU A 520 2.78 3.79 27.89
C GLU A 520 1.27 3.71 27.62
N GLU A 521 0.45 4.20 28.54
CA GLU A 521 -0.99 4.24 28.36
C GLU A 521 -1.45 5.19 27.24
N LYS A 522 -0.80 6.35 27.09
CA LYS A 522 -1.03 7.27 25.96
C LYS A 522 -0.64 6.64 24.62
N LEU A 523 0.48 5.92 24.58
CA LEU A 523 0.91 5.19 23.39
C LEU A 523 -0.07 4.07 23.02
N GLN A 524 -0.54 3.32 24.01
CA GLN A 524 -1.56 2.30 23.79
C GLN A 524 -2.86 2.92 23.27
N ALA A 525 -3.33 4.03 23.86
CA ALA A 525 -4.54 4.72 23.42
C ALA A 525 -4.41 5.28 22.00
N HIS A 526 -3.27 5.92 21.67
CA HIS A 526 -2.93 6.37 20.32
C HIS A 526 -2.96 5.21 19.31
N PHE A 527 -2.36 4.08 19.67
CA PHE A 527 -2.32 2.91 18.80
C PHE A 527 -3.70 2.29 18.57
N GLU A 528 -4.49 2.11 19.63
CA GLU A 528 -5.87 1.64 19.54
C GLU A 528 -6.72 2.56 18.68
N SER A 529 -6.50 3.87 18.79
CA SER A 529 -7.20 4.88 18.01
C SER A 529 -6.89 4.80 16.51
N LEU A 530 -5.60 4.66 16.15
CA LEU A 530 -5.18 4.45 14.77
C LEU A 530 -5.75 3.15 14.19
N LYS A 531 -5.73 2.06 14.96
CA LYS A 531 -6.30 0.78 14.52
C LYS A 531 -7.80 0.87 14.27
N MET A 532 -8.52 1.53 15.16
CA MET A 532 -9.95 1.81 14.95
C MET A 532 -10.18 2.62 13.67
N ALA A 533 -9.26 3.52 13.36
CA ALA A 533 -9.29 4.32 12.14
C ALA A 533 -9.09 3.48 10.86
N GLU A 534 -8.13 2.58 10.86
CA GLU A 534 -7.91 1.61 9.77
C GLU A 534 -9.10 0.67 9.58
N GLU A 535 -9.74 0.23 10.67
CA GLU A 535 -10.92 -0.65 10.61
C GLU A 535 -12.16 0.06 10.05
N GLY A 536 -12.37 1.33 10.41
CA GLY A 536 -13.43 2.15 9.82
C GLY A 536 -13.22 2.33 8.30
N ALA A 537 -11.96 2.42 7.87
CA ALA A 537 -11.63 2.45 6.45
C ALA A 537 -12.02 1.16 5.73
N ASP A 538 -11.71 -0.01 6.31
CA ASP A 538 -12.08 -1.32 5.76
C ASP A 538 -13.61 -1.50 5.62
N ILE A 539 -14.40 -1.01 6.59
CA ILE A 539 -15.88 -1.03 6.52
C ILE A 539 -16.36 -0.19 5.34
N ALA A 540 -15.81 1.01 5.17
CA ALA A 540 -16.22 1.89 4.09
C ALA A 540 -15.79 1.33 2.71
N LYS A 541 -14.65 0.62 2.61
CA LYS A 541 -14.28 -0.16 1.41
C LYS A 541 -15.32 -1.23 1.09
N ALA A 542 -15.83 -1.94 2.09
CA ALA A 542 -16.87 -2.96 1.90
C ALA A 542 -18.23 -2.37 1.47
N VAL A 543 -18.62 -1.21 1.98
CA VAL A 543 -19.83 -0.49 1.53
C VAL A 543 -19.71 -0.07 0.06
N GLU A 544 -18.55 0.42 -0.36
CA GLU A 544 -18.30 0.77 -1.76
C GLU A 544 -18.30 -0.44 -2.69
N ASP A 545 -17.70 -1.56 -2.27
CA ASP A 545 -17.72 -2.79 -3.06
C ASP A 545 -19.16 -3.30 -3.25
N LEU A 546 -20.03 -3.08 -2.25
CA LEU A 546 -21.46 -3.33 -2.38
C LEU A 546 -22.12 -2.37 -3.39
N GLU A 547 -21.84 -1.06 -3.32
CA GLU A 547 -22.31 -0.07 -4.30
C GLU A 547 -21.97 -0.48 -5.74
N ARG A 548 -20.73 -0.90 -5.98
CA ARG A 548 -20.25 -1.34 -7.30
C ARG A 548 -20.98 -2.58 -7.78
N LYS A 549 -21.14 -3.59 -6.93
CA LYS A 549 -21.88 -4.80 -7.26
C LYS A 549 -23.31 -4.47 -7.67
N LEU A 550 -23.99 -3.61 -6.91
CA LEU A 550 -25.34 -3.13 -7.25
C LEU A 550 -25.37 -2.43 -8.61
N ASN A 551 -24.43 -1.52 -8.86
CA ASN A 551 -24.33 -0.78 -10.13
C ASN A 551 -23.99 -1.68 -11.33
N TYR A 552 -23.14 -2.70 -11.16
CA TYR A 552 -22.82 -3.65 -12.21
C TYR A 552 -24.07 -4.41 -12.68
N TYR A 553 -24.90 -4.86 -11.75
CA TYR A 553 -26.14 -5.58 -12.08
C TYR A 553 -27.21 -4.69 -12.68
N LEU A 554 -27.32 -3.43 -12.25
CA LEU A 554 -28.20 -2.45 -12.90
C LEU A 554 -27.84 -2.20 -14.38
N ILE A 555 -26.57 -2.35 -14.75
CA ILE A 555 -26.10 -2.14 -16.13
C ILE A 555 -26.25 -3.40 -16.99
N ARG A 556 -26.18 -4.59 -16.38
CA ARG A 556 -26.29 -5.89 -17.07
C ARG A 556 -27.75 -6.36 -17.24
N GLY A 557 -28.68 -5.84 -16.44
CA GLY A 557 -30.10 -5.83 -16.79
C GLY A 557 -30.32 -4.82 -17.92
N GLU A 558 -30.62 -5.29 -19.11
CA GLU A 558 -30.84 -4.44 -20.29
C GLU A 558 -32.24 -3.82 -20.30
N GLU A 559 -32.67 -3.09 -19.26
CA GLU A 559 -33.80 -2.17 -19.30
C GLU A 559 -33.77 -1.25 -18.06
N TYR A 560 -33.55 0.05 -18.27
CA TYR A 560 -33.58 1.01 -17.16
C TYR A 560 -35.03 1.10 -16.62
N PRO A 561 -35.30 0.90 -15.32
CA PRO A 561 -36.64 1.13 -14.80
C PRO A 561 -37.00 2.62 -14.99
N GLU A 562 -38.20 2.87 -15.51
CA GLU A 562 -38.81 4.20 -15.48
C GLU A 562 -38.83 4.71 -14.03
N GLU A 563 -38.58 6.01 -13.85
CA GLU A 563 -38.44 6.65 -12.54
C GLU A 563 -39.60 6.27 -11.61
N GLY A 564 -39.29 5.56 -10.50
CA GLY A 564 -40.19 5.46 -9.35
C GLY A 564 -40.49 4.06 -8.78
N VAL A 565 -40.19 2.95 -9.47
CA VAL A 565 -40.67 1.61 -9.01
C VAL A 565 -39.59 0.76 -8.32
N ALA A 566 -38.32 0.94 -8.66
CA ALA A 566 -37.20 0.19 -8.07
C ALA A 566 -36.80 0.55 -6.61
N PRO A 567 -36.97 1.80 -6.11
CA PRO A 567 -36.43 2.17 -4.80
C PRO A 567 -36.98 1.33 -3.64
N GLU A 568 -38.30 1.18 -3.53
CA GLU A 568 -38.96 0.55 -2.36
C GLU A 568 -38.61 -0.93 -2.20
N ARG A 569 -38.63 -1.70 -3.28
CA ARG A 569 -38.30 -3.14 -3.25
C ARG A 569 -36.82 -3.41 -3.00
N LEU A 570 -35.95 -2.45 -3.33
CA LEU A 570 -34.53 -2.51 -3.00
C LEU A 570 -34.25 -2.05 -1.56
N LYS A 571 -35.13 -1.22 -0.95
CA LYS A 571 -35.06 -0.93 0.49
C LYS A 571 -35.22 -2.19 1.32
N ASP A 572 -36.14 -3.07 0.92
CA ASP A 572 -36.34 -4.37 1.57
C ASP A 572 -35.12 -5.29 1.41
N PHE A 573 -34.43 -5.21 0.26
CA PHE A 573 -33.23 -5.98 -0.04
C PHE A 573 -31.99 -5.50 0.74
N LEU A 574 -31.77 -4.19 0.81
CA LEU A 574 -30.67 -3.58 1.56
C LEU A 574 -30.93 -3.57 3.07
N GLY A 575 -32.20 -3.77 3.49
CA GLY A 575 -32.62 -3.79 4.89
C GLY A 575 -32.12 -2.57 5.65
N ASP A 576 -31.45 -2.81 6.78
CA ASP A 576 -30.91 -1.78 7.67
C ASP A 576 -29.83 -0.89 7.02
N LEU A 577 -29.30 -1.26 5.85
CA LEU A 577 -28.28 -0.50 5.12
C LEU A 577 -28.87 0.44 4.06
N ASN A 578 -30.18 0.42 3.83
CA ASN A 578 -30.80 1.20 2.77
C ASN A 578 -30.49 2.71 2.84
N TRP A 579 -30.39 3.29 4.04
CA TRP A 579 -30.08 4.71 4.21
C TRP A 579 -28.64 5.08 3.79
N LEU A 580 -27.75 4.10 3.58
CA LEU A 580 -26.39 4.32 3.08
C LEU A 580 -26.34 4.56 1.57
N PHE A 581 -27.45 4.34 0.85
CA PHE A 581 -27.47 4.43 -0.61
C PHE A 581 -28.59 5.33 -1.09
N GLU A 582 -28.28 6.17 -2.07
CA GLU A 582 -29.24 6.94 -2.83
C GLU A 582 -29.20 6.51 -4.30
N PHE A 583 -30.36 6.40 -4.93
CA PHE A 583 -30.45 6.16 -6.37
C PHE A 583 -30.52 7.50 -7.10
N GLN A 584 -29.47 7.83 -7.84
CA GLN A 584 -29.35 9.09 -8.58
C GLN A 584 -28.70 8.85 -9.94
N ASN A 585 -29.22 9.48 -10.99
CA ASN A 585 -28.67 9.38 -12.36
C ASN A 585 -28.47 7.92 -12.82
N LYS A 586 -29.47 7.07 -12.55
CA LYS A 586 -29.47 5.64 -12.92
C LYS A 586 -28.34 4.81 -12.28
N LYS A 587 -27.78 5.29 -11.17
CA LYS A 587 -26.76 4.59 -10.38
C LYS A 587 -27.11 4.68 -8.90
N PHE A 588 -26.80 3.63 -8.15
CA PHE A 588 -26.65 3.76 -6.72
C PHE A 588 -25.39 4.57 -6.42
N LYS A 589 -25.52 5.49 -5.48
CA LYS A 589 -24.42 6.23 -4.89
C LYS A 589 -24.48 6.05 -3.39
N CYS A 590 -23.36 5.71 -2.78
CA CYS A 590 -23.28 5.77 -1.34
C CYS A 590 -23.44 7.23 -0.87
N VAL A 591 -24.28 7.47 0.14
CA VAL A 591 -24.41 8.79 0.76
C VAL A 591 -23.22 9.04 1.69
N ASP A 592 -22.95 10.31 2.00
CA ASP A 592 -21.95 10.65 3.01
C ASP A 592 -22.29 10.01 4.36
N PHE A 593 -21.35 9.22 4.87
CA PHE A 593 -21.39 8.66 6.23
C PHE A 593 -20.02 8.79 6.92
N LYS A 594 -20.05 8.67 8.24
CA LYS A 594 -18.92 8.65 9.18
C LYS A 594 -18.92 7.29 9.87
N VAL A 595 -17.74 6.76 10.19
CA VAL A 595 -17.61 5.61 11.10
C VAL A 595 -16.98 6.12 12.39
N GLU A 596 -17.72 6.03 13.49
CA GLU A 596 -17.22 6.29 14.84
C GLU A 596 -16.92 4.97 15.53
N ALA A 597 -15.78 4.88 16.18
CA ALA A 597 -15.52 3.78 17.10
C ALA A 597 -16.20 4.06 18.44
N LEU A 598 -16.90 3.07 19.00
CA LEU A 598 -17.61 3.19 20.27
C LEU A 598 -16.92 2.43 21.42
N GLY A 599 -15.73 1.86 21.20
CA GLY A 599 -15.11 0.89 22.09
C GLY A 599 -15.64 -0.54 21.91
N ASP A 600 -15.05 -1.52 22.60
CA ASP A 600 -15.53 -2.92 22.71
C ASP A 600 -15.87 -3.63 21.38
N GLU A 601 -15.06 -3.43 20.34
CA GLU A 601 -15.32 -3.97 19.00
C GLU A 601 -16.64 -3.49 18.35
N ARG A 602 -17.22 -2.39 18.82
CA ARG A 602 -18.42 -1.78 18.24
C ARG A 602 -18.08 -0.54 17.44
N VAL A 603 -18.86 -0.33 16.38
CA VAL A 603 -18.76 0.82 15.49
C VAL A 603 -20.14 1.43 15.33
N ASN A 604 -20.18 2.76 15.24
CA ASN A 604 -21.35 3.53 14.84
C ASN A 604 -21.13 3.98 13.40
N ILE A 605 -22.01 3.61 12.48
CA ILE A 605 -22.05 4.28 11.18
C ILE A 605 -23.08 5.40 11.26
N VAL A 606 -22.63 6.64 11.07
CA VAL A 606 -23.45 7.86 11.18
C VAL A 606 -23.62 8.48 9.80
N GLY A 607 -24.85 8.52 9.30
CA GLY A 607 -25.24 9.26 8.10
C GLY A 607 -25.89 10.60 8.44
N ARG A 608 -26.29 11.33 7.39
CA ARG A 608 -26.96 12.64 7.53
C ARG A 608 -28.27 12.62 8.33
N LYS A 609 -28.97 11.47 8.40
CA LYS A 609 -30.31 11.36 9.01
C LYS A 609 -30.49 10.21 10.00
N SER A 610 -29.54 9.28 10.06
CA SER A 610 -29.65 8.05 10.85
C SER A 610 -28.26 7.61 11.31
N SER A 611 -28.19 6.85 12.40
CA SER A 611 -27.00 6.15 12.86
C SER A 611 -27.31 4.70 13.16
N LEU A 612 -26.37 3.79 12.90
CA LEU A 612 -26.49 2.38 13.28
C LEU A 612 -25.25 1.88 14.00
N GLN A 613 -25.51 1.19 15.11
CA GLN A 613 -24.48 0.55 15.92
C GLN A 613 -24.46 -0.95 15.64
N TYR A 614 -23.27 -1.47 15.33
CA TYR A 614 -23.03 -2.91 15.12
C TYR A 614 -21.75 -3.33 15.82
N SER A 615 -21.64 -4.63 16.14
CA SER A 615 -20.30 -5.20 16.31
C SER A 615 -19.58 -5.24 14.96
N LYS A 616 -18.26 -5.11 14.97
CA LYS A 616 -17.40 -5.18 13.78
C LYS A 616 -17.63 -6.46 12.96
N LYS A 617 -17.86 -7.58 13.64
CA LYS A 617 -18.10 -8.88 13.00
C LYS A 617 -19.47 -8.92 12.32
N GLU A 618 -20.51 -8.38 12.96
CA GLU A 618 -21.86 -8.32 12.38
C GLU A 618 -21.89 -7.47 11.13
N ILE A 619 -21.26 -6.29 11.15
CA ILE A 619 -21.33 -5.38 10.01
C ILE A 619 -20.60 -5.93 8.80
N LYS A 620 -19.42 -6.53 9.01
CA LYS A 620 -18.66 -7.19 7.96
C LYS A 620 -19.39 -8.41 7.42
N ALA A 621 -19.92 -9.26 8.29
CA ALA A 621 -20.73 -10.41 7.87
C ALA A 621 -21.97 -9.97 7.08
N LYS A 622 -22.65 -8.89 7.50
CA LYS A 622 -23.75 -8.29 6.74
C LYS A 622 -23.24 -7.81 5.37
N LEU A 623 -22.24 -6.93 5.29
CA LEU A 623 -21.73 -6.43 4.01
C LEU A 623 -21.23 -7.54 3.06
N GLU A 624 -20.66 -8.63 3.59
CA GLU A 624 -20.17 -9.78 2.82
C GLU A 624 -21.28 -10.77 2.41
N SER A 625 -22.41 -10.84 3.13
CA SER A 625 -23.49 -11.81 2.89
C SER A 625 -24.63 -11.31 2.00
N PHE A 626 -24.70 -10.00 1.73
CA PHE A 626 -25.92 -9.36 1.23
C PHE A 626 -26.24 -9.55 -0.26
N ILE A 627 -25.36 -10.16 -1.05
CA ILE A 627 -25.71 -10.53 -2.42
C ILE A 627 -25.15 -11.92 -2.68
N THR A 628 -26.03 -12.92 -2.77
CA THR A 628 -25.75 -14.16 -3.50
C THR A 628 -26.50 -14.12 -4.83
N PRO A 629 -26.07 -14.87 -5.86
CA PRO A 629 -26.86 -15.03 -7.08
C PRO A 629 -28.26 -15.59 -6.82
N ASN A 630 -28.46 -16.33 -5.73
CA ASN A 630 -29.79 -16.77 -5.30
C ASN A 630 -30.65 -15.61 -4.77
N ASP A 631 -30.06 -14.59 -4.17
CA ASP A 631 -30.78 -13.40 -3.70
C ASP A 631 -31.05 -12.44 -4.87
N VAL A 632 -30.14 -12.36 -5.85
CA VAL A 632 -30.41 -11.77 -7.18
C VAL A 632 -31.53 -12.55 -7.89
N ALA A 633 -31.51 -13.89 -7.84
CA ALA A 633 -32.55 -14.76 -8.37
C ALA A 633 -33.87 -14.73 -7.57
N LYS A 634 -33.91 -14.05 -6.41
CA LYS A 634 -35.15 -13.71 -5.67
C LYS A 634 -35.57 -12.27 -5.87
N MET A 635 -34.77 -11.44 -6.55
CA MET A 635 -35.20 -10.09 -6.92
C MET A 635 -36.53 -10.17 -7.69
N PRO A 636 -37.44 -9.21 -7.48
CA PRO A 636 -38.68 -9.14 -8.22
C PRO A 636 -38.44 -9.36 -9.71
N LYS A 637 -39.33 -10.08 -10.39
CA LYS A 637 -39.13 -10.46 -11.79
C LYS A 637 -38.96 -9.21 -12.68
N GLU A 638 -39.53 -8.09 -12.26
CA GLU A 638 -39.41 -6.76 -12.88
C GLU A 638 -38.05 -6.08 -12.69
N LEU A 639 -37.19 -6.57 -11.77
CA LEU A 639 -35.78 -6.17 -11.60
C LEU A 639 -34.80 -7.12 -12.33
N LYS A 640 -35.32 -8.20 -12.94
CA LYS A 640 -34.55 -9.19 -13.72
C LYS A 640 -34.88 -9.20 -15.21
N MET A 641 -36.10 -8.75 -15.53
CA MET A 641 -36.60 -8.56 -16.89
C MET A 641 -36.30 -7.15 -17.40
N ALA A 642 -36.07 -6.22 -16.46
CA ALA A 642 -35.32 -5.00 -16.63
C ALA A 642 -33.83 -5.31 -16.45
#